data_AF-V4TUX3-F1
#
_entry.id   AF-V4TUX3-F1
#
_cell.length_a   1.000
_cell.length_b   1.000
_cell.length_c   1.000
_cell.angle_alpha   90.00
_cell.angle_beta   90.00
_cell.angle_gamma   90.00
#
_symmetry.space_group_name_H-M   'P 1'
#
loop_
_entity.id
_entity.type
_entity.pdbx_description
1 polymer ?
#
loop_
_entity_poly.entity_id
_entity_poly.type
_entity_poly.pdbx_seq_one_letter_code
_entity_poly.pdbx_strand_id
1 'polypeptide(L)'
;MAESLSVNFSGPKSFSTKLKSKCKETLFPDDPFKQFRNEKHRAIKALQYFIPFFEWIPNYNLKLLRYDVLAGITITSLAIPQGISYAKLASIPPIIGLYSSFVPPLVYAVFGSSKHLAVGTVAACSLLIADTIGQKVPPKKDPTLYLHLVFTATFFTGIFQTALGFLRLGILVDFLSHSTITGFMGGTAIIICLQQLKGLFGLKHFTTKTDVVSVLHAVFSNRKEWRWESAVIGISFLIFLQFTRYLKNRKPKLFWVSAMAPMVTVVVGCLFAYFAHAEKHGIQIVGDLRKGINPPSIGYLNFKSEYLTVTVKAGIITALIALAEGIAIARSFAIMQNEQIDGNKEMIAFGLMNIVGSFTSCYLTTGPFSKTAVNFNAGCKTAMSNVVMSFCMMLVLLFLAPLFSYTPLVALSAIIMSAMFGLINYEEAILLFKVDKLDFSICMAAFLGVAFISMDIGLMLSVGLALLRTLIYVARPATCKLGKISDSNLYLDTEQYQHAQGFPGILILQLGSPIYFANCNYIRERVLRWIRDEQVLSNSKPDVIEHVLLDLSGVSTIDMTGIAAFREILRILEAKSIKMKLINPRIGVMDKMILSKFIDVIGKDSVFLSIEDAIDACRFSLQKEKHQNDLSDISA
;
A
#
# COMPACT_ATOMS: atom_id res chain seq x y z
N MET A 1 16.82 -44.04 31.46
CA MET A 1 17.70 -42.93 31.03
C MET A 1 16.81 -41.81 30.50
N ALA A 2 16.13 -41.11 31.41
CA ALA A 2 15.31 -39.95 31.08
C ALA A 2 16.08 -38.74 31.62
N GLU A 3 16.92 -38.13 30.78
CA GLU A 3 17.38 -36.77 31.06
C GLU A 3 16.13 -35.91 31.18
N SER A 4 15.94 -35.31 32.35
CA SER A 4 14.81 -34.44 32.61
C SER A 4 14.80 -33.32 31.56
N LEU A 5 13.74 -33.27 30.75
CA LEU A 5 13.44 -32.17 29.85
C LEU A 5 13.13 -30.92 30.70
N SER A 6 14.16 -30.33 31.31
CA SER A 6 14.01 -29.18 32.20
C SER A 6 13.86 -27.89 31.40
N VAL A 7 12.88 -27.07 31.79
CA VAL A 7 12.69 -25.73 31.22
C VAL A 7 13.96 -24.90 31.46
N ASN A 8 14.48 -24.27 30.42
CA ASN A 8 15.70 -23.47 30.52
C ASN A 8 15.42 -22.14 31.24
N PHE A 9 15.98 -21.98 32.45
CA PHE A 9 15.91 -20.76 33.26
C PHE A 9 17.21 -19.91 33.22
N SER A 10 18.02 -20.04 32.16
CA SER A 10 19.27 -19.29 32.01
C SER A 10 19.07 -17.76 32.03
N GLY A 11 20.11 -17.03 32.46
CA GLY A 11 20.07 -15.58 32.57
C GLY A 11 19.79 -14.86 31.22
N PRO A 12 19.12 -13.69 31.26
CA PRO A 12 18.67 -12.99 30.06
C PRO A 12 19.83 -12.43 29.24
N LYS A 13 19.71 -12.47 27.92
CA LYS A 13 20.69 -11.83 27.00
C LYS A 13 20.74 -10.31 27.22
N SER A 14 21.92 -9.71 27.05
CA SER A 14 22.16 -8.26 27.15
C SER A 14 21.24 -7.41 26.26
N PHE A 15 20.83 -6.24 26.75
CA PHE A 15 19.95 -5.29 26.05
C PHE A 15 20.49 -4.91 24.66
N SER A 16 21.80 -4.62 24.56
CA SER A 16 22.44 -4.24 23.29
C SER A 16 22.29 -5.32 22.22
N THR A 17 22.48 -6.58 22.61
CA THR A 17 22.31 -7.74 21.71
C THR A 17 20.86 -7.90 21.26
N LYS A 18 19.88 -7.70 22.16
CA LYS A 18 18.44 -7.75 21.85
C LYS A 18 18.01 -6.61 20.93
N LEU A 19 18.44 -5.38 21.22
CA LEU A 19 18.11 -4.20 20.41
C LEU A 19 18.70 -4.33 19.00
N LYS A 20 19.98 -4.73 18.87
CA LYS A 20 20.63 -4.94 17.57
C LYS A 20 19.92 -6.02 16.75
N SER A 21 19.54 -7.13 17.37
CA SER A 21 18.79 -8.20 16.69
C SER A 21 17.43 -7.71 16.20
N LYS A 22 16.66 -7.01 17.05
CA LYS A 22 15.33 -6.49 16.71
C LYS A 22 15.39 -5.41 15.63
N CYS A 23 16.27 -4.42 15.76
CA CYS A 23 16.43 -3.39 14.74
C CYS A 23 16.85 -4.01 13.40
N LYS A 24 17.69 -5.06 13.43
CA LYS A 24 18.05 -5.79 12.21
C LYS A 24 16.84 -6.49 11.60
N GLU A 25 16.05 -7.24 12.37
CA GLU A 25 14.84 -7.91 11.85
C GLU A 25 13.77 -6.91 11.36
N THR A 26 13.55 -5.81 12.09
CA THR A 26 12.51 -4.83 11.74
C THR A 26 12.87 -3.99 10.53
N LEU A 27 14.10 -3.51 10.42
CA LEU A 27 14.53 -2.64 9.31
C LEU A 27 15.13 -3.42 8.13
N PHE A 28 15.53 -4.66 8.34
CA PHE A 28 16.18 -5.52 7.34
C PHE A 28 15.64 -6.97 7.39
N PRO A 29 14.31 -7.19 7.24
CA PRO A 29 13.71 -8.52 7.37
C PRO A 29 14.29 -9.54 6.37
N ASP A 30 14.57 -9.11 5.13
CA ASP A 30 15.15 -9.98 4.09
C ASP A 30 16.68 -10.16 4.23
N ASP A 31 17.31 -9.53 5.23
CA ASP A 31 18.76 -9.33 5.37
C ASP A 31 19.43 -9.15 3.99
N PRO A 32 19.37 -7.95 3.39
CA PRO A 32 19.87 -7.73 2.04
C PRO A 32 21.36 -8.09 1.94
N PHE A 33 22.07 -8.14 3.07
CA PHE A 33 23.47 -8.51 3.14
C PHE A 33 23.76 -10.01 3.20
N LYS A 34 22.74 -10.86 3.34
CA LYS A 34 22.88 -12.32 3.29
C LYS A 34 23.36 -12.78 1.90
N GLN A 35 22.90 -12.13 0.83
CA GLN A 35 23.35 -12.39 -0.54
C GLN A 35 24.81 -11.96 -0.78
N PHE A 36 25.36 -11.04 0.03
CA PHE A 36 26.75 -10.57 -0.10
C PHE A 36 27.74 -11.41 0.70
N ARG A 37 27.29 -12.17 1.72
CA ARG A 37 28.20 -12.75 2.72
C ARG A 37 29.14 -13.82 2.12
N ASN A 38 28.68 -14.57 1.12
CA ASN A 38 29.42 -15.72 0.54
C ASN A 38 29.83 -15.59 -0.93
N GLU A 39 29.73 -14.42 -1.56
CA GLU A 39 30.06 -14.27 -2.99
C GLU A 39 31.27 -13.37 -3.28
N LYS A 40 32.00 -13.71 -4.36
CA LYS A 40 33.20 -12.99 -4.82
C LYS A 40 32.90 -11.57 -5.34
N HIS A 41 31.66 -11.26 -5.73
CA HIS A 41 31.27 -9.99 -6.36
C HIS A 41 30.36 -9.11 -5.47
N ARG A 42 30.77 -8.90 -4.20
CA ARG A 42 29.99 -8.12 -3.22
C ARG A 42 29.61 -6.71 -3.70
N ALA A 43 30.52 -6.01 -4.37
CA ALA A 43 30.29 -4.66 -4.86
C ALA A 43 29.22 -4.60 -5.95
N ILE A 44 29.20 -5.58 -6.87
CA ILE A 44 28.22 -5.64 -7.97
C ILE A 44 26.82 -5.87 -7.42
N LYS A 45 26.66 -6.83 -6.50
CA LYS A 45 25.35 -7.09 -5.88
C LYS A 45 24.89 -5.94 -5.00
N ALA A 46 25.80 -5.25 -4.30
CA ALA A 46 25.44 -4.03 -3.56
C ALA A 46 24.92 -2.96 -4.53
N LEU A 47 25.56 -2.80 -5.69
CA LEU A 47 25.11 -1.90 -6.75
C LEU A 47 23.72 -2.29 -7.29
N GLN A 48 23.47 -3.59 -7.54
CA GLN A 48 22.17 -4.12 -7.97
C GLN A 48 21.06 -3.88 -6.94
N TYR A 49 21.38 -3.98 -5.65
CA TYR A 49 20.41 -3.74 -4.59
C TYR A 49 19.98 -2.27 -4.55
N PHE A 50 20.91 -1.32 -4.59
CA PHE A 50 20.59 0.11 -4.53
C PHE A 50 20.11 0.70 -5.86
N ILE A 51 20.51 0.11 -6.98
CA ILE A 51 20.19 0.58 -8.33
C ILE A 51 19.61 -0.61 -9.11
N PRO A 52 18.26 -0.76 -9.12
CA PRO A 52 17.55 -1.83 -9.83
C PRO A 52 17.94 -1.98 -11.30
N PHE A 53 18.39 -0.90 -11.95
CA PHE A 53 18.92 -0.94 -13.32
C PHE A 53 19.87 -2.11 -13.57
N PHE A 54 20.84 -2.33 -12.68
CA PHE A 54 21.84 -3.38 -12.86
C PHE A 54 21.31 -4.80 -12.61
N GLU A 55 20.12 -4.92 -12.04
CA GLU A 55 19.43 -6.19 -11.81
C GLU A 55 18.61 -6.60 -13.05
N TRP A 56 17.87 -5.67 -13.64
CA TRP A 56 16.97 -5.99 -14.76
C TRP A 56 17.65 -5.91 -16.13
N ILE A 57 18.64 -5.03 -16.34
CA ILE A 57 19.29 -4.86 -17.65
C ILE A 57 20.00 -6.12 -18.17
N PRO A 58 20.68 -6.95 -17.34
CA PRO A 58 21.35 -8.16 -17.84
C PRO A 58 20.37 -9.23 -18.30
N ASN A 59 19.16 -9.23 -17.74
CA ASN A 59 18.07 -10.14 -18.08
C ASN A 59 17.21 -9.62 -19.25
N TYR A 60 17.56 -8.46 -19.79
CA TYR A 60 16.78 -7.80 -20.84
C TYR A 60 17.09 -8.40 -22.22
N ASN A 61 16.06 -8.59 -23.03
CA ASN A 61 16.19 -9.22 -24.35
C ASN A 61 15.35 -8.49 -25.42
N LEU A 62 15.61 -8.81 -26.69
CA LEU A 62 14.90 -8.20 -27.83
C LEU A 62 13.39 -8.48 -27.84
N LYS A 63 12.93 -9.56 -27.20
CA LYS A 63 11.51 -9.87 -27.08
C LYS A 63 10.81 -8.89 -26.15
N LEU A 64 11.42 -8.57 -25.00
CA LEU A 64 10.95 -7.55 -24.05
C LEU A 64 10.97 -6.16 -24.69
N LEU A 65 12.04 -5.84 -25.44
CA LEU A 65 12.17 -4.58 -26.17
C LEU A 65 10.98 -4.29 -27.08
N ARG A 66 10.45 -5.29 -27.78
CA ARG A 66 9.26 -5.10 -28.62
C ARG A 66 8.05 -4.63 -27.82
N TYR A 67 7.80 -5.20 -26.65
CA TYR A 67 6.70 -4.79 -25.79
C TYR A 67 6.92 -3.41 -25.19
N ASP A 68 8.13 -3.14 -24.69
CA ASP A 68 8.44 -1.87 -24.03
C ASP A 68 8.54 -0.70 -25.04
N VAL A 69 8.95 -0.96 -26.29
CA VAL A 69 8.91 0.04 -27.37
C VAL A 69 7.48 0.42 -27.72
N LEU A 70 6.60 -0.56 -27.91
CA LEU A 70 5.18 -0.30 -28.16
C LEU A 70 4.56 0.48 -27.01
N ALA A 71 4.77 0.03 -25.77
CA ALA A 71 4.22 0.67 -24.59
C ALA A 71 4.76 2.09 -24.43
N GLY A 72 6.06 2.30 -24.59
CA GLY A 72 6.73 3.61 -24.54
C GLY A 72 6.19 4.62 -25.55
N ILE A 73 6.03 4.22 -26.82
CA ILE A 73 5.45 5.08 -27.86
C ILE A 73 4.00 5.44 -27.51
N THR A 74 3.22 4.45 -27.07
CA THR A 74 1.82 4.61 -26.69
C THR A 74 1.65 5.55 -25.48
N ILE A 75 2.54 5.50 -24.48
CA ILE A 75 2.46 6.43 -23.34
C ILE A 75 2.94 7.83 -23.68
N THR A 76 3.88 8.01 -24.64
CA THR A 76 4.27 9.35 -25.11
C THR A 76 3.09 10.11 -25.69
N SER A 77 2.22 9.46 -26.45
CA SER A 77 1.05 10.12 -27.06
C SER A 77 0.07 10.66 -26.01
N LEU A 78 -0.07 9.98 -24.88
CA LEU A 78 -0.86 10.45 -23.73
C LEU A 78 -0.10 11.50 -22.90
N ALA A 79 1.22 11.39 -22.81
CA ALA A 79 2.05 12.25 -21.97
C ALA A 79 2.03 13.72 -22.39
N ILE A 80 1.95 13.99 -23.70
CA ILE A 80 1.94 15.34 -24.26
C ILE A 80 0.76 16.17 -23.71
N PRO A 81 -0.49 15.80 -24.01
CA PRO A 81 -1.67 16.59 -23.61
C PRO A 81 -1.87 16.60 -22.10
N GLN A 82 -1.59 15.49 -21.40
CA GLN A 82 -1.68 15.43 -19.95
C GLN A 82 -0.67 16.39 -19.30
N GLY A 83 0.58 16.39 -19.79
CA GLY A 83 1.62 17.32 -19.35
C GLY A 83 1.17 18.78 -19.50
N ILE A 84 0.62 19.13 -20.66
CA ILE A 84 0.11 20.47 -20.98
C ILE A 84 -1.05 20.87 -20.07
N SER A 85 -2.02 19.98 -19.89
CA SER A 85 -3.19 20.25 -19.06
C SER A 85 -2.79 20.48 -17.60
N TYR A 86 -1.88 19.65 -17.06
CA TYR A 86 -1.50 19.75 -15.65
C TYR A 86 -0.52 20.89 -15.39
N ALA A 87 0.34 21.24 -16.34
CA ALA A 87 1.12 22.47 -16.28
C ALA A 87 0.21 23.72 -16.22
N LYS A 88 -0.89 23.74 -16.99
CA LYS A 88 -1.90 24.80 -16.89
C LYS A 88 -2.58 24.84 -15.52
N LEU A 89 -2.87 23.69 -14.90
CA LEU A 89 -3.40 23.63 -13.52
C LEU A 89 -2.40 24.19 -12.50
N ALA A 90 -1.11 23.92 -12.71
CA ALA A 90 -0.02 24.50 -11.92
C ALA A 90 0.27 25.98 -12.26
N SER A 91 -0.50 26.62 -13.15
CA SER A 91 -0.28 28.01 -13.58
C SER A 91 1.13 28.30 -14.13
N ILE A 92 1.77 27.28 -14.73
CA ILE A 92 3.10 27.37 -15.36
C ILE A 92 3.00 27.18 -16.88
N PRO A 93 4.04 27.56 -17.65
CA PRO A 93 4.05 27.36 -19.10
C PRO A 93 3.85 25.88 -19.49
N PRO A 94 2.98 25.56 -20.47
CA PRO A 94 2.68 24.19 -20.90
C PRO A 94 3.90 23.32 -21.25
N ILE A 95 4.93 23.94 -21.80
CA ILE A 95 6.18 23.28 -22.18
C ILE A 95 6.86 22.59 -20.98
N ILE A 96 6.73 23.16 -19.78
CA ILE A 96 7.31 22.58 -18.55
C ILE A 96 6.66 21.23 -18.21
N GLY A 97 5.39 21.03 -18.56
CA GLY A 97 4.74 19.73 -18.42
C GLY A 97 5.24 18.66 -19.39
N LEU A 98 5.67 19.07 -20.59
CA LEU A 98 6.32 18.18 -21.54
C LEU A 98 7.76 17.83 -21.09
N TYR A 99 8.48 18.82 -20.58
CA TYR A 99 9.82 18.65 -19.99
C TYR A 99 9.82 17.64 -18.84
N SER A 100 8.82 17.69 -17.97
CA SER A 100 8.60 16.69 -16.90
C SER A 100 8.34 15.27 -17.41
N SER A 101 8.03 15.07 -18.70
CA SER A 101 7.88 13.76 -19.32
C SER A 101 9.15 13.28 -20.06
N PHE A 102 10.27 14.00 -19.92
CA PHE A 102 11.56 13.64 -20.53
C PHE A 102 12.59 13.16 -19.51
N VAL A 103 13.07 14.02 -18.60
CA VAL A 103 14.18 13.67 -17.68
C VAL A 103 13.74 12.76 -16.52
N PRO A 104 12.65 13.04 -15.78
CA PRO A 104 12.26 12.22 -14.64
C PRO A 104 12.02 10.73 -14.94
N PRO A 105 11.38 10.33 -16.07
CA PRO A 105 11.23 8.92 -16.41
C PRO A 105 12.56 8.18 -16.64
N LEU A 106 13.61 8.86 -17.14
CA LEU A 106 14.95 8.26 -17.27
C LEU A 106 15.55 7.95 -15.90
N VAL A 107 15.44 8.89 -14.96
CA VAL A 107 15.92 8.69 -13.59
C VAL A 107 15.15 7.57 -12.90
N TYR A 108 13.83 7.54 -13.07
CA TYR A 108 13.01 6.46 -12.53
C TYR A 108 13.35 5.09 -13.11
N ALA A 109 13.64 4.98 -14.40
CA ALA A 109 14.05 3.70 -15.00
C ALA A 109 15.34 3.13 -14.40
N VAL A 110 16.18 3.98 -13.79
CA VAL A 110 17.42 3.58 -13.14
C VAL A 110 17.21 3.12 -11.70
N PHE A 111 16.38 3.86 -10.93
CA PHE A 111 16.23 3.66 -9.48
C PHE A 111 14.93 2.98 -9.04
N GLY A 112 13.89 3.00 -9.87
CA GLY A 112 12.57 2.45 -9.56
C GLY A 112 12.55 0.93 -9.55
N SER A 113 11.70 0.34 -8.70
CA SER A 113 11.50 -1.11 -8.63
C SER A 113 10.29 -1.56 -9.45
N SER A 114 9.27 -0.72 -9.62
CA SER A 114 8.08 -1.05 -10.40
C SER A 114 8.39 -1.10 -11.91
N LYS A 115 7.96 -2.19 -12.54
CA LYS A 115 8.12 -2.40 -13.99
C LYS A 115 7.06 -1.68 -14.81
N HIS A 116 5.89 -1.43 -14.22
CA HIS A 116 4.71 -0.96 -14.95
C HIS A 116 4.46 0.54 -14.80
N LEU A 117 4.99 1.16 -13.74
CA LEU A 117 4.77 2.57 -13.44
C LEU A 117 5.26 3.46 -14.60
N ALA A 118 4.38 4.32 -15.11
CA ALA A 118 4.73 5.31 -16.11
C ALA A 118 4.83 6.69 -15.47
N VAL A 119 6.02 7.30 -15.53
CA VAL A 119 6.28 8.57 -14.85
C VAL A 119 5.64 9.75 -15.58
N GLY A 120 5.13 10.70 -14.81
CA GLY A 120 4.56 11.91 -15.36
C GLY A 120 4.06 12.89 -14.29
N THR A 121 3.39 13.92 -14.78
CA THR A 121 2.77 14.95 -13.94
C THR A 121 1.39 14.52 -13.46
N VAL A 122 0.95 15.10 -12.34
CA VAL A 122 -0.31 14.79 -11.66
C VAL A 122 -1.11 16.07 -11.39
N ALA A 123 -2.44 15.98 -11.56
CA ALA A 123 -3.36 17.10 -11.39
C ALA A 123 -3.44 17.62 -9.95
N ALA A 124 -3.60 16.74 -8.96
CA ALA A 124 -3.75 17.10 -7.55
C ALA A 124 -2.54 17.90 -7.05
N CYS A 125 -1.33 17.39 -7.28
CA CYS A 125 -0.13 18.10 -6.89
C CYS A 125 0.07 19.42 -7.67
N SER A 126 -0.32 19.46 -8.95
CA SER A 126 -0.27 20.69 -9.76
C SER A 126 -1.15 21.80 -9.16
N LEU A 127 -2.38 21.47 -8.75
CA LEU A 127 -3.30 22.40 -8.09
C LEU A 127 -2.76 22.87 -6.73
N LEU A 128 -2.16 21.97 -5.94
CA LEU A 128 -1.60 22.32 -4.63
C LEU A 128 -0.39 23.24 -4.73
N ILE A 129 0.47 23.02 -5.73
CA ILE A 129 1.57 23.93 -6.05
C ILE A 129 1.00 25.30 -6.44
N ALA A 130 -0.02 25.33 -7.31
CA ALA A 130 -0.70 26.56 -7.71
C ALA A 130 -1.27 27.34 -6.52
N ASP A 131 -1.99 26.67 -5.64
CA ASP A 131 -2.59 27.30 -4.46
C ASP A 131 -1.53 27.78 -3.47
N THR A 132 -0.61 26.90 -3.05
CA THR A 132 0.35 27.20 -1.98
C THR A 132 1.33 28.30 -2.37
N ILE A 133 1.91 28.21 -3.57
CA ILE A 133 2.88 29.21 -4.05
C ILE A 133 2.14 30.46 -4.55
N GLY A 134 1.00 30.30 -5.20
CA GLY A 134 0.21 31.38 -5.78
C GLY A 134 -0.32 32.37 -4.72
N GLN A 135 -0.60 31.89 -3.51
CA GLN A 135 -0.97 32.74 -2.37
C GLN A 135 0.14 33.74 -1.98
N LYS A 136 1.41 33.34 -2.11
CA LYS A 136 2.55 34.22 -1.79
C LYS A 136 3.01 35.04 -2.99
N VAL A 137 3.07 34.43 -4.17
CA VAL A 137 3.50 35.05 -5.43
C VAL A 137 2.46 34.75 -6.50
N PRO A 138 1.59 35.73 -6.84
CA PRO A 138 0.60 35.51 -7.88
C PRO A 138 1.27 35.28 -9.25
N PRO A 139 0.90 34.20 -9.97
CA PRO A 139 1.56 33.83 -11.24
C PRO A 139 1.42 34.89 -12.34
N LYS A 140 0.39 35.74 -12.26
CA LYS A 140 0.18 36.85 -13.21
C LYS A 140 1.07 38.07 -12.93
N LYS A 141 1.52 38.26 -11.68
CA LYS A 141 2.30 39.44 -11.28
C LYS A 141 3.78 39.24 -11.61
N ASP A 142 4.32 38.08 -11.29
CA ASP A 142 5.71 37.72 -11.55
C ASP A 142 5.82 36.24 -11.97
N PRO A 143 5.64 35.95 -13.28
CA PRO A 143 5.60 34.57 -13.77
C PRO A 143 6.96 33.86 -13.71
N THR A 144 8.07 34.60 -13.80
CA THR A 144 9.42 34.02 -13.76
C THR A 144 9.80 33.65 -12.34
N LEU A 145 9.57 34.54 -11.36
CA LEU A 145 9.76 34.21 -9.95
C LEU A 145 8.87 33.05 -9.52
N TYR A 146 7.60 33.07 -9.91
CA TYR A 146 6.67 31.98 -9.62
C TYR A 146 7.21 30.62 -10.11
N LEU A 147 7.67 30.54 -11.36
CA LEU A 147 8.25 29.33 -11.92
C LEU A 147 9.51 28.85 -11.15
N HIS A 148 10.37 29.77 -10.73
CA HIS A 148 11.55 29.46 -9.93
C HIS A 148 11.18 28.87 -8.56
N LEU A 149 10.12 29.39 -7.93
CA LEU A 149 9.59 28.83 -6.68
C LEU A 149 8.99 27.44 -6.88
N VAL A 150 8.35 27.16 -8.02
CA VAL A 150 7.85 25.83 -8.38
C VAL A 150 8.99 24.82 -8.51
N PHE A 151 10.10 25.19 -9.18
CA PHE A 151 11.29 24.33 -9.24
C PHE A 151 11.90 24.10 -7.85
N THR A 152 11.95 25.13 -7.02
CA THR A 152 12.46 25.04 -5.64
C THR A 152 11.59 24.13 -4.77
N ALA A 153 10.26 24.23 -4.88
CA ALA A 153 9.34 23.33 -4.18
C ALA A 153 9.49 21.87 -4.67
N THR A 154 9.71 21.67 -5.98
CA THR A 154 9.98 20.35 -6.57
C THR A 154 11.30 19.76 -6.03
N PHE A 155 12.33 20.60 -5.86
CA PHE A 155 13.60 20.19 -5.24
C PHE A 155 13.40 19.71 -3.78
N PHE A 156 12.69 20.49 -2.96
CA PHE A 156 12.37 20.08 -1.58
C PHE A 156 11.47 18.85 -1.51
N THR A 157 10.56 18.69 -2.47
CA THR A 157 9.77 17.46 -2.61
C THR A 157 10.69 16.25 -2.77
N GLY A 158 11.65 16.35 -3.69
CA GLY A 158 12.59 15.28 -3.96
C GLY A 158 13.50 14.96 -2.76
N ILE A 159 14.00 15.98 -2.05
CA ILE A 159 14.76 15.79 -0.81
C ILE A 159 13.95 15.03 0.22
N PHE A 160 12.71 15.46 0.47
CA PHE A 160 11.86 14.85 1.47
C PHE A 160 11.54 13.39 1.14
N GLN A 161 11.16 13.08 -0.10
CA GLN A 161 10.92 11.70 -0.55
C GLN A 161 12.17 10.82 -0.44
N THR A 162 13.33 11.33 -0.84
CA THR A 162 14.60 10.61 -0.71
C THR A 162 14.93 10.35 0.77
N ALA A 163 14.70 11.33 1.66
CA ALA A 163 14.90 11.18 3.09
C ALA A 163 14.00 10.10 3.70
N LEU A 164 12.72 10.02 3.31
CA LEU A 164 11.82 8.95 3.76
C LEU A 164 12.31 7.55 3.33
N GLY A 165 12.84 7.45 2.11
CA GLY A 165 13.45 6.22 1.61
C GLY A 165 14.72 5.81 2.37
N PHE A 166 15.59 6.78 2.70
CA PHE A 166 16.77 6.54 3.55
C PHE A 166 16.40 6.13 4.98
N LEU A 167 15.35 6.73 5.54
CA LEU A 167 14.78 6.36 6.85
C LEU A 167 14.05 5.00 6.84
N ARG A 168 13.98 4.34 5.68
CA ARG A 168 13.36 3.03 5.47
C ARG A 168 11.88 2.99 5.83
N LEU A 169 11.16 4.07 5.53
CA LEU A 169 9.71 4.15 5.79
C LEU A 169 8.87 3.45 4.71
N GLY A 170 9.50 2.66 3.83
CA GLY A 170 8.84 1.82 2.83
C GLY A 170 7.90 0.76 3.42
N ILE A 171 7.98 0.46 4.72
CA ILE A 171 6.96 -0.37 5.40
C ILE A 171 5.56 0.23 5.29
N LEU A 172 5.44 1.55 5.06
CA LEU A 172 4.15 2.20 4.84
C LEU A 172 3.44 1.67 3.61
N VAL A 173 4.20 1.19 2.62
CA VAL A 173 3.66 0.58 1.41
C VAL A 173 2.85 -0.64 1.75
N ASP A 174 3.30 -1.45 2.73
CA ASP A 174 2.70 -2.73 3.12
C ASP A 174 1.30 -2.61 3.73
N PHE A 175 0.92 -1.44 4.25
CA PHE A 175 -0.42 -1.20 4.79
C PHE A 175 -1.53 -1.07 3.73
N LEU A 176 -1.18 -1.01 2.44
CA LEU A 176 -2.15 -1.06 1.34
C LEU A 176 -2.66 -2.50 1.11
N SER A 177 -3.70 -2.88 1.84
CA SER A 177 -4.32 -4.21 1.69
C SER A 177 -4.85 -4.45 0.27
N HIS A 178 -4.98 -5.72 -0.10
CA HIS A 178 -5.60 -6.13 -1.37
C HIS A 178 -7.02 -5.54 -1.55
N SER A 179 -7.80 -5.49 -0.46
CA SER A 179 -9.12 -4.88 -0.42
C SER A 179 -9.08 -3.36 -0.67
N THR A 180 -8.10 -2.66 -0.08
CA THR A 180 -7.89 -1.22 -0.31
C THR A 180 -7.59 -0.96 -1.78
N ILE A 181 -6.73 -1.77 -2.39
CA ILE A 181 -6.29 -1.62 -3.78
C ILE A 181 -7.44 -1.88 -4.75
N THR A 182 -8.22 -2.95 -4.53
CA THR A 182 -9.38 -3.28 -5.36
C THR A 182 -10.40 -2.13 -5.38
N GLY A 183 -10.73 -1.59 -4.20
CA GLY A 183 -11.64 -0.45 -4.08
C GLY A 183 -11.07 0.85 -4.68
N PHE A 184 -9.80 1.15 -4.40
CA PHE A 184 -9.09 2.33 -4.89
C PHE A 184 -9.04 2.36 -6.42
N MET A 185 -8.70 1.23 -7.05
CA MET A 185 -8.66 1.10 -8.50
C MET A 185 -10.04 1.27 -9.13
N GLY A 186 -11.07 0.63 -8.57
CA GLY A 186 -12.44 0.76 -9.04
C GLY A 186 -12.96 2.20 -8.95
N GLY A 187 -12.76 2.85 -7.81
CA GLY A 187 -13.18 4.25 -7.60
C GLY A 187 -12.44 5.21 -8.51
N THR A 188 -11.12 5.03 -8.64
CA THR A 188 -10.27 5.86 -9.50
C THR A 188 -10.64 5.70 -10.98
N ALA A 189 -10.88 4.48 -11.44
CA ALA A 189 -11.31 4.20 -12.82
C ALA A 189 -12.64 4.90 -13.15
N ILE A 190 -13.62 4.87 -12.25
CA ILE A 190 -14.92 5.55 -12.44
C ILE A 190 -14.76 7.06 -12.52
N ILE A 191 -14.05 7.68 -11.57
CA ILE A 191 -13.83 9.13 -11.60
C ILE A 191 -13.10 9.56 -12.86
N ILE A 192 -12.03 8.86 -13.24
CA ILE A 192 -11.25 9.23 -14.42
C ILE A 192 -12.14 9.13 -15.67
N CYS A 193 -12.96 8.09 -15.79
CA CYS A 193 -13.96 7.98 -16.87
C CYS A 193 -14.94 9.15 -16.89
N LEU A 194 -15.47 9.56 -15.74
CA LEU A 194 -16.38 10.71 -15.65
C LEU A 194 -15.68 12.02 -16.00
N GLN A 195 -14.42 12.22 -15.61
CA GLN A 195 -13.63 13.39 -15.98
C GLN A 195 -13.37 13.45 -17.49
N GLN A 196 -13.24 12.31 -18.16
CA GLN A 196 -13.07 12.25 -19.61
C GLN A 196 -14.33 12.66 -20.40
N LEU A 197 -15.50 12.76 -19.75
CA LEU A 197 -16.70 13.31 -20.39
C LEU A 197 -16.49 14.76 -20.84
N LYS A 198 -15.58 15.51 -20.21
CA LYS A 198 -15.16 16.84 -20.66
C LYS A 198 -14.71 16.83 -22.12
N GLY A 199 -13.75 15.96 -22.45
CA GLY A 199 -13.21 15.86 -23.80
C GLY A 199 -14.16 15.13 -24.75
N LEU A 200 -14.93 14.16 -24.25
CA LEU A 200 -15.92 13.44 -25.07
C LEU A 200 -17.01 14.38 -25.61
N PHE A 201 -17.60 15.21 -24.75
CA PHE A 201 -18.65 16.17 -25.14
C PHE A 201 -18.13 17.53 -25.62
N GLY A 202 -16.81 17.77 -25.57
CA GLY A 202 -16.20 19.03 -26.00
C GLY A 202 -16.45 20.23 -25.08
N LEU A 203 -16.71 19.98 -23.79
CA LEU A 203 -17.10 21.01 -22.82
C LEU A 203 -15.95 21.99 -22.55
N LYS A 204 -16.24 23.30 -22.62
CA LYS A 204 -15.25 24.35 -22.30
C LYS A 204 -15.24 24.62 -20.80
N HIS A 205 -16.42 24.74 -20.20
CA HIS A 205 -16.58 24.93 -18.77
C HIS A 205 -16.77 23.58 -18.07
N PHE A 206 -15.76 23.18 -17.29
CA PHE A 206 -15.77 21.93 -16.54
C PHE A 206 -15.25 22.16 -15.12
N THR A 207 -15.75 21.38 -14.17
CA THR A 207 -15.36 21.50 -12.76
C THR A 207 -13.88 21.18 -12.55
N THR A 208 -13.25 21.86 -11.60
CA THR A 208 -11.91 21.51 -11.09
C THR A 208 -11.97 20.47 -10.00
N LYS A 209 -13.14 20.27 -9.38
CA LYS A 209 -13.38 19.21 -8.40
C LYS A 209 -13.49 17.85 -9.09
N THR A 210 -13.05 16.80 -8.38
CA THR A 210 -12.92 15.46 -8.94
C THR A 210 -14.04 14.51 -8.53
N ASP A 211 -14.92 14.91 -7.61
CA ASP A 211 -16.03 14.09 -7.12
C ASP A 211 -17.12 13.86 -8.17
N VAL A 212 -17.75 12.68 -8.12
CA VAL A 212 -18.83 12.27 -9.04
C VAL A 212 -19.96 13.30 -9.12
N VAL A 213 -20.36 13.87 -7.98
CA VAL A 213 -21.50 14.80 -7.91
C VAL A 213 -21.19 16.09 -8.66
N SER A 214 -20.05 16.72 -8.39
CA SER A 214 -19.61 17.95 -9.05
C SER A 214 -19.37 17.72 -10.54
N VAL A 215 -18.81 16.57 -10.93
CA VAL A 215 -18.57 16.22 -12.33
C VAL A 215 -19.89 16.05 -13.08
N LEU A 216 -20.82 15.24 -12.56
CA LEU A 216 -22.13 15.06 -13.20
C LEU A 216 -22.93 16.36 -13.24
N HIS A 217 -22.91 17.14 -12.16
CA HIS A 217 -23.56 18.46 -12.13
C HIS A 217 -22.98 19.39 -13.20
N ALA A 218 -21.66 19.43 -13.39
CA ALA A 218 -21.04 20.25 -14.44
C ALA A 218 -21.44 19.78 -15.85
N VAL A 219 -21.48 18.47 -16.09
CA VAL A 219 -21.88 17.88 -17.38
C VAL A 219 -23.34 18.20 -17.71
N PHE A 220 -24.24 18.11 -16.74
CA PHE A 220 -25.67 18.36 -16.93
C PHE A 220 -26.06 19.84 -16.90
N SER A 221 -25.39 20.67 -16.12
CA SER A 221 -25.65 22.13 -16.13
C SER A 221 -25.18 22.77 -17.44
N ASN A 222 -24.09 22.29 -18.04
CA ASN A 222 -23.54 22.82 -19.28
C ASN A 222 -24.02 22.05 -20.54
N ARG A 223 -25.24 21.51 -20.53
CA ARG A 223 -25.82 20.75 -21.67
C ARG A 223 -25.80 21.51 -23.00
N LYS A 224 -25.87 22.85 -22.97
CA LYS A 224 -25.82 23.70 -24.16
C LYS A 224 -24.45 23.71 -24.85
N GLU A 225 -23.38 23.32 -24.15
CA GLU A 225 -22.04 23.22 -24.72
C GLU A 225 -21.76 21.88 -25.40
N TRP A 226 -22.69 20.92 -25.33
CA TRP A 226 -22.48 19.60 -25.91
C TRP A 226 -22.30 19.70 -27.42
N ARG A 227 -21.13 19.25 -27.89
CA ARG A 227 -20.81 19.16 -29.31
C ARG A 227 -21.01 17.73 -29.76
N TRP A 228 -22.02 17.50 -30.60
CA TRP A 228 -22.33 16.17 -31.12
C TRP A 228 -21.19 15.65 -32.00
N GLU A 229 -20.47 16.55 -32.69
CA GLU A 229 -19.31 16.24 -33.52
C GLU A 229 -18.21 15.56 -32.67
N SER A 230 -17.90 16.16 -31.53
CA SER A 230 -16.95 15.61 -30.55
C SER A 230 -17.46 14.27 -30.00
N ALA A 231 -18.74 14.19 -29.63
CA ALA A 231 -19.30 12.96 -29.07
C ALA A 231 -19.23 11.79 -30.06
N VAL A 232 -19.58 12.01 -31.34
CA VAL A 232 -19.54 10.97 -32.38
C VAL A 232 -18.11 10.50 -32.62
N ILE A 233 -17.15 11.42 -32.78
CA ILE A 233 -15.74 11.06 -32.98
C ILE A 233 -15.22 10.27 -31.78
N GLY A 234 -15.49 10.75 -30.56
CA GLY A 234 -15.06 10.10 -29.34
C GLY A 234 -15.63 8.71 -29.14
N ILE A 235 -16.92 8.53 -29.40
CA ILE A 235 -17.59 7.22 -29.35
C ILE A 235 -17.02 6.30 -30.44
N SER A 236 -16.74 6.80 -31.64
CA SER A 236 -16.12 5.99 -32.70
C SER A 236 -14.74 5.47 -32.30
N PHE A 237 -13.90 6.32 -31.70
CA PHE A 237 -12.59 5.92 -31.20
C PHE A 237 -12.70 4.97 -30.02
N LEU A 238 -13.66 5.18 -29.11
CA LEU A 238 -13.93 4.26 -28.01
C LEU A 238 -14.33 2.88 -28.49
N ILE A 239 -15.25 2.80 -29.46
CA ILE A 239 -15.69 1.53 -30.05
C ILE A 239 -14.50 0.84 -30.71
N PHE A 240 -13.70 1.58 -31.50
CA PHE A 240 -12.48 1.04 -32.11
C PHE A 240 -11.51 0.47 -31.06
N LEU A 241 -11.19 1.25 -30.03
CA LEU A 241 -10.29 0.82 -28.96
C LEU A 241 -10.83 -0.41 -28.22
N GLN A 242 -12.12 -0.44 -27.89
CA GLN A 242 -12.72 -1.57 -27.21
C GLN A 242 -12.80 -2.82 -28.09
N PHE A 243 -13.04 -2.64 -29.38
CA PHE A 243 -13.00 -3.72 -30.36
C PHE A 243 -11.62 -4.35 -30.46
N THR A 244 -10.54 -3.54 -30.51
CA THR A 244 -9.16 -4.08 -30.54
C THR A 244 -8.82 -4.88 -29.28
N ARG A 245 -9.35 -4.50 -28.11
CA ARG A 245 -9.21 -5.27 -26.86
C ARG A 245 -9.97 -6.57 -26.88
N TYR A 246 -11.22 -6.54 -27.35
CA TYR A 246 -12.02 -7.74 -27.53
C TYR A 246 -11.28 -8.75 -28.43
N LEU A 247 -10.68 -8.26 -29.51
CA LEU A 247 -9.90 -9.06 -30.43
C LEU A 247 -8.65 -9.67 -29.78
N LYS A 248 -7.92 -8.90 -28.96
CA LYS A 248 -6.80 -9.41 -28.14
C LYS A 248 -7.24 -10.54 -27.23
N ASN A 249 -8.37 -10.40 -26.53
CA ASN A 249 -8.86 -11.41 -25.60
C ASN A 249 -9.29 -12.71 -26.31
N ARG A 250 -9.88 -12.61 -27.51
CA ARG A 250 -10.23 -13.78 -28.35
C ARG A 250 -9.02 -14.40 -29.04
N LYS A 251 -8.05 -13.60 -29.46
CA LYS A 251 -6.87 -13.99 -30.23
C LYS A 251 -5.62 -13.32 -29.65
N PRO A 252 -4.93 -13.95 -28.68
CA PRO A 252 -3.77 -13.35 -28.01
C PRO A 252 -2.60 -13.04 -28.97
N LYS A 253 -2.53 -13.72 -30.12
CA LYS A 253 -1.55 -13.41 -31.19
C LYS A 253 -1.71 -11.99 -31.77
N LEU A 254 -2.91 -11.39 -31.69
CA LEU A 254 -3.20 -10.03 -32.17
C LEU A 254 -3.01 -8.95 -31.09
N PHE A 255 -2.27 -9.28 -30.03
CA PHE A 255 -1.93 -8.34 -28.95
C PHE A 255 -1.38 -6.99 -29.45
N TRP A 256 -0.55 -7.00 -30.50
CA TRP A 256 0.06 -5.80 -31.10
C TRP A 256 -0.99 -4.79 -31.57
N VAL A 257 -2.14 -5.27 -32.06
CA VAL A 257 -3.24 -4.40 -32.50
C VAL A 257 -3.78 -3.57 -31.33
N SER A 258 -4.03 -4.21 -30.19
CA SER A 258 -4.49 -3.53 -28.98
C SER A 258 -3.43 -2.60 -28.38
N ALA A 259 -2.14 -2.92 -28.53
CA ALA A 259 -1.04 -2.09 -28.03
C ALA A 259 -0.82 -0.82 -28.88
N MET A 260 -0.98 -0.93 -30.20
CA MET A 260 -0.83 0.20 -31.14
C MET A 260 -2.10 1.05 -31.31
N ALA A 261 -3.27 0.52 -30.93
CA ALA A 261 -4.55 1.20 -31.12
C ALA A 261 -4.59 2.64 -30.56
N PRO A 262 -4.07 2.96 -29.35
CA PRO A 262 -4.08 4.34 -28.88
C PRO A 262 -3.20 5.27 -29.71
N MET A 263 -2.05 4.79 -30.19
CA MET A 263 -1.18 5.57 -31.09
C MET A 263 -1.90 5.86 -32.41
N VAL A 264 -2.53 4.84 -33.00
CA VAL A 264 -3.34 4.99 -34.23
C VAL A 264 -4.46 6.01 -34.01
N THR A 265 -5.15 5.95 -32.88
CA THR A 265 -6.21 6.90 -32.51
C THR A 265 -5.69 8.34 -32.46
N VAL A 266 -4.49 8.57 -31.90
CA VAL A 266 -3.88 9.92 -31.87
C VAL A 266 -3.50 10.38 -33.28
N VAL A 267 -2.83 9.55 -34.07
CA VAL A 267 -2.39 9.91 -35.43
C VAL A 267 -3.59 10.20 -36.33
N VAL A 268 -4.58 9.30 -36.36
CA VAL A 268 -5.81 9.48 -37.13
C VAL A 268 -6.59 10.69 -36.63
N GLY A 269 -6.65 10.90 -35.30
CA GLY A 269 -7.25 12.08 -34.69
C GLY A 269 -6.58 13.39 -35.14
N CYS A 270 -5.25 13.45 -35.16
CA CYS A 270 -4.51 14.62 -35.64
C CYS A 270 -4.77 14.90 -37.12
N LEU A 271 -4.69 13.86 -37.97
CA LEU A 271 -4.95 14.00 -39.41
C LEU A 271 -6.38 14.49 -39.66
N PHE A 272 -7.36 13.88 -39.00
CA PHE A 272 -8.74 14.30 -39.07
C PHE A 272 -8.90 15.75 -38.61
N ALA A 273 -8.33 16.12 -37.47
CA ALA A 273 -8.44 17.48 -36.93
C ALA A 273 -7.82 18.54 -37.85
N TYR A 274 -6.70 18.21 -38.50
CA TYR A 274 -6.03 19.06 -39.47
C TYR A 274 -6.87 19.25 -40.73
N PHE A 275 -7.29 18.16 -41.38
CA PHE A 275 -8.04 18.22 -42.65
C PHE A 275 -9.47 18.74 -42.48
N ALA A 276 -10.16 18.36 -41.40
CA ALA A 276 -11.53 18.81 -41.13
C ALA A 276 -11.59 20.22 -40.51
N HIS A 277 -10.44 20.87 -40.28
CA HIS A 277 -10.33 22.14 -39.58
C HIS A 277 -11.14 22.12 -38.28
N ALA A 278 -10.82 21.16 -37.42
CA ALA A 278 -11.55 20.81 -36.20
C ALA A 278 -11.81 22.02 -35.28
N GLU A 279 -10.88 22.99 -35.22
CA GLU A 279 -11.06 24.22 -34.44
C GLU A 279 -12.30 25.01 -34.87
N LYS A 280 -12.58 25.09 -36.18
CA LYS A 280 -13.74 25.81 -36.71
C LYS A 280 -15.06 25.12 -36.32
N HIS A 281 -15.02 23.83 -36.06
CA HIS A 281 -16.16 23.01 -35.65
C HIS A 281 -16.26 22.84 -34.12
N GLY A 282 -15.46 23.59 -33.35
CA GLY A 282 -15.53 23.58 -31.89
C GLY A 282 -14.92 22.35 -31.21
N ILE A 283 -14.18 21.51 -31.95
CA ILE A 283 -13.41 20.41 -31.38
C ILE A 283 -12.15 20.99 -30.75
N GLN A 284 -11.96 20.74 -29.46
CA GLN A 284 -10.81 21.26 -28.72
C GLN A 284 -9.53 20.53 -29.14
N ILE A 285 -8.49 21.29 -29.50
CA ILE A 285 -7.14 20.78 -29.76
C ILE A 285 -6.15 21.28 -28.69
N VAL A 286 -4.95 20.71 -28.69
CA VAL A 286 -3.90 21.02 -27.73
C VAL A 286 -3.39 22.48 -27.86
N GLY A 287 -3.18 22.94 -29.09
CA GLY A 287 -2.71 24.30 -29.42
C GLY A 287 -1.18 24.44 -29.47
N ASP A 288 -0.71 25.67 -29.68
CA ASP A 288 0.68 25.96 -30.03
C ASP A 288 1.72 25.48 -29.02
N LEU A 289 2.72 24.76 -29.52
CA LEU A 289 3.84 24.23 -28.77
C LEU A 289 5.16 24.80 -29.28
N ARG A 290 5.94 25.39 -28.37
CA ARG A 290 7.29 25.87 -28.66
C ARG A 290 8.25 24.68 -28.78
N LYS A 291 9.14 24.73 -29.76
CA LYS A 291 10.23 23.76 -29.94
C LYS A 291 11.33 24.02 -28.91
N GLY A 292 11.99 22.97 -28.45
CA GLY A 292 13.15 23.08 -27.57
C GLY A 292 13.22 21.95 -26.56
N ILE A 293 14.45 21.59 -26.17
CA ILE A 293 14.70 20.66 -25.07
C ILE A 293 14.85 21.42 -23.75
N ASN A 294 14.69 20.71 -22.64
CA ASN A 294 14.80 21.23 -21.29
C ASN A 294 16.08 22.06 -21.08
N PRO A 295 15.99 23.38 -20.80
CA PRO A 295 17.17 24.14 -20.39
C PRO A 295 17.59 23.74 -18.96
N PRO A 296 18.88 23.89 -18.60
CA PRO A 296 19.32 23.69 -17.22
C PRO A 296 18.70 24.76 -16.31
N SER A 297 18.12 24.35 -15.18
CA SER A 297 17.43 25.23 -14.22
C SER A 297 18.06 25.25 -12.82
N ILE A 298 19.24 24.65 -12.64
CA ILE A 298 19.90 24.60 -11.33
C ILE A 298 20.17 26.01 -10.76
N GLY A 299 20.51 26.97 -11.62
CA GLY A 299 20.70 28.38 -11.25
C GLY A 299 19.40 29.16 -11.01
N TYR A 300 18.24 28.57 -11.32
CA TYR A 300 16.92 29.18 -11.10
C TYR A 300 16.29 28.78 -9.77
N LEU A 301 16.92 27.90 -9.00
CA LEU A 301 16.47 27.58 -7.64
C LEU A 301 16.63 28.80 -6.73
N ASN A 302 15.60 29.11 -5.96
CA ASN A 302 15.52 30.33 -5.16
C ASN A 302 15.45 30.00 -3.67
N PHE A 303 16.59 30.16 -3.00
CA PHE A 303 16.75 29.91 -1.56
C PHE A 303 16.65 31.19 -0.71
N LYS A 304 16.04 32.26 -1.22
CA LYS A 304 15.85 33.49 -0.44
C LYS A 304 14.94 33.21 0.77
N SER A 305 15.33 33.74 1.93
CA SER A 305 14.62 33.55 3.20
C SER A 305 13.12 33.88 3.12
N GLU A 306 12.75 34.90 2.35
CA GLU A 306 11.34 35.32 2.16
C GLU A 306 10.43 34.21 1.60
N TYR A 307 10.96 33.36 0.71
CA TYR A 307 10.17 32.34 0.01
C TYR A 307 10.45 30.92 0.49
N LEU A 308 11.54 30.72 1.22
CA LEU A 308 12.00 29.41 1.66
C LEU A 308 10.93 28.63 2.45
N THR A 309 10.26 29.29 3.40
CA THR A 309 9.20 28.65 4.20
C THR A 309 8.04 28.17 3.33
N VAL A 310 7.66 28.95 2.31
CA VAL A 310 6.55 28.61 1.40
C VAL A 310 6.94 27.45 0.48
N THR A 311 8.16 27.45 -0.07
CA THR A 311 8.62 26.39 -0.96
C THR A 311 8.87 25.08 -0.22
N VAL A 312 9.39 25.12 1.01
CA VAL A 312 9.53 23.94 1.87
C VAL A 312 8.15 23.38 2.24
N LYS A 313 7.20 24.25 2.65
CA LYS A 313 5.83 23.83 2.97
C LYS A 313 5.15 23.18 1.76
N ALA A 314 5.20 23.83 0.60
CA ALA A 314 4.67 23.29 -0.64
C ALA A 314 5.34 21.96 -1.01
N GLY A 315 6.67 21.88 -0.88
CA GLY A 315 7.45 20.68 -1.17
C GLY A 315 7.08 19.50 -0.28
N ILE A 316 6.94 19.69 1.03
CA ILE A 316 6.57 18.59 1.95
C ILE A 316 5.15 18.09 1.70
N ILE A 317 4.18 18.99 1.53
CA ILE A 317 2.77 18.61 1.30
C ILE A 317 2.65 17.84 -0.01
N THR A 318 3.26 18.36 -1.07
CA THR A 318 3.18 17.74 -2.39
C THR A 318 4.02 16.46 -2.46
N ALA A 319 5.11 16.35 -1.69
CA ALA A 319 5.87 15.12 -1.52
C ALA A 319 5.03 13.98 -0.96
N LEU A 320 4.29 14.23 0.13
CA LEU A 320 3.46 13.22 0.78
C LEU A 320 2.38 12.71 -0.17
N ILE A 321 1.70 13.61 -0.88
CA ILE A 321 0.62 13.26 -1.81
C ILE A 321 1.17 12.53 -3.04
N ALA A 322 2.20 13.08 -3.68
CA ALA A 322 2.82 12.47 -4.85
C ALA A 322 3.40 11.09 -4.53
N LEU A 323 3.93 10.91 -3.31
CA LEU A 323 4.46 9.63 -2.85
C LEU A 323 3.35 8.63 -2.55
N ALA A 324 2.30 9.04 -1.83
CA ALA A 324 1.16 8.19 -1.52
C ALA A 324 0.45 7.70 -2.79
N GLU A 325 0.18 8.61 -3.74
CA GLU A 325 -0.42 8.27 -5.03
C GLU A 325 0.50 7.36 -5.86
N GLY A 326 1.77 7.75 -6.01
CA GLY A 326 2.74 6.99 -6.82
C GLY A 326 2.95 5.57 -6.31
N ILE A 327 3.13 5.40 -4.99
CA ILE A 327 3.28 4.09 -4.35
C ILE A 327 1.99 3.28 -4.47
N ALA A 328 0.83 3.88 -4.22
CA ALA A 328 -0.45 3.17 -4.31
C ALA A 328 -0.67 2.62 -5.73
N ILE A 329 -0.34 3.41 -6.75
CA ILE A 329 -0.44 3.01 -8.15
C ILE A 329 0.58 1.92 -8.47
N ALA A 330 1.84 2.11 -8.09
CA ALA A 330 2.88 1.11 -8.31
C ALA A 330 2.46 -0.24 -7.72
N ARG A 331 2.02 -0.25 -6.45
CA ARG A 331 1.56 -1.47 -5.76
C ARG A 331 0.32 -2.08 -6.40
N SER A 332 -0.63 -1.26 -6.83
CA SER A 332 -1.87 -1.71 -7.48
C SER A 332 -1.57 -2.55 -8.73
N PHE A 333 -0.67 -2.06 -9.59
CA PHE A 333 -0.31 -2.78 -10.82
C PHE A 333 0.62 -3.96 -10.59
N ALA A 334 1.47 -3.93 -9.56
CA ALA A 334 2.31 -5.07 -9.20
C ALA A 334 1.49 -6.25 -8.68
N ILE A 335 0.49 -6.02 -7.83
CA ILE A 335 -0.41 -7.07 -7.34
C ILE A 335 -1.16 -7.76 -8.49
N MET A 336 -1.60 -6.99 -9.50
CA MET A 336 -2.24 -7.56 -10.70
C MET A 336 -1.33 -8.50 -11.52
N GLN A 337 -0.01 -8.43 -11.35
CA GLN A 337 0.96 -9.32 -12.01
C GLN A 337 1.66 -10.28 -11.05
N ASN A 338 1.22 -10.32 -9.77
CA ASN A 338 1.90 -11.07 -8.70
C ASN A 338 3.38 -10.68 -8.55
N GLU A 339 3.69 -9.40 -8.74
CA GLU A 339 5.03 -8.85 -8.54
C GLU A 339 5.14 -8.16 -7.19
N GLN A 340 6.37 -8.10 -6.66
CA GLN A 340 6.68 -7.37 -5.44
C GLN A 340 7.38 -6.04 -5.75
N ILE A 341 7.09 -5.03 -4.94
CA ILE A 341 7.67 -3.69 -5.03
C ILE A 341 8.37 -3.39 -3.73
N ASP A 342 9.59 -2.85 -3.82
CA ASP A 342 10.32 -2.35 -2.65
C ASP A 342 9.95 -0.88 -2.41
N GLY A 343 9.16 -0.64 -1.36
CA GLY A 343 8.72 0.71 -1.00
C GLY A 343 9.85 1.70 -0.74
N ASN A 344 11.00 1.25 -0.24
CA ASN A 344 12.14 2.14 0.02
C ASN A 344 12.79 2.58 -1.29
N LYS A 345 12.92 1.65 -2.26
CA LYS A 345 13.45 1.95 -3.59
C LYS A 345 12.52 2.91 -4.34
N GLU A 346 11.20 2.72 -4.25
CA GLU A 346 10.23 3.66 -4.82
C GLU A 346 10.35 5.07 -4.22
N MET A 347 10.46 5.19 -2.89
CA MET A 347 10.66 6.47 -2.22
C MET A 347 11.92 7.20 -2.70
N ILE A 348 13.03 6.49 -2.81
CA ILE A 348 14.29 7.02 -3.33
C ILE A 348 14.16 7.39 -4.81
N ALA A 349 13.53 6.55 -5.63
CA ALA A 349 13.36 6.80 -7.06
C ALA A 349 12.52 8.07 -7.32
N PHE A 350 11.38 8.22 -6.65
CA PHE A 350 10.56 9.42 -6.71
C PHE A 350 11.32 10.66 -6.21
N GLY A 351 12.09 10.50 -5.14
CA GLY A 351 12.92 11.59 -4.62
C GLY A 351 13.98 12.06 -5.61
N LEU A 352 14.79 11.14 -6.12
CA LEU A 352 15.88 11.44 -7.06
C LEU A 352 15.35 12.00 -8.38
N MET A 353 14.27 11.47 -8.94
CA MET A 353 13.73 11.99 -10.20
C MET A 353 13.19 13.42 -10.06
N ASN A 354 12.67 13.80 -8.89
CA ASN A 354 12.23 15.17 -8.62
C ASN A 354 13.39 16.12 -8.31
N ILE A 355 14.45 15.66 -7.63
CA ILE A 355 15.69 16.44 -7.46
C ILE A 355 16.30 16.74 -8.84
N VAL A 356 16.57 15.71 -9.63
CA VAL A 356 17.16 15.86 -10.98
C VAL A 356 16.23 16.63 -11.92
N GLY A 357 14.92 16.40 -11.81
CA GLY A 357 13.91 17.16 -12.55
C GLY A 357 13.98 18.66 -12.26
N SER A 358 14.14 19.05 -11.01
CA SER A 358 14.24 20.47 -10.61
C SER A 358 15.48 21.17 -11.18
N PHE A 359 16.53 20.43 -11.55
CA PHE A 359 17.74 20.95 -12.20
C PHE A 359 17.62 21.04 -13.73
N THR A 360 16.58 20.44 -14.31
CA THR A 360 16.37 20.28 -15.76
C THR A 360 15.02 20.82 -16.21
N SER A 361 14.59 21.94 -15.63
CA SER A 361 13.35 22.66 -15.94
C SER A 361 12.08 21.79 -15.87
N CYS A 362 12.07 20.76 -15.03
CA CYS A 362 10.89 19.96 -14.75
C CYS A 362 10.27 20.40 -13.43
N TYR A 363 8.95 20.28 -13.34
CA TYR A 363 8.25 20.36 -12.05
C TYR A 363 7.80 18.98 -11.60
N LEU A 364 7.28 18.92 -10.37
CA LEU A 364 6.87 17.71 -9.67
C LEU A 364 6.26 16.62 -10.56
N THR A 365 6.86 15.44 -10.45
CA THR A 365 6.46 14.21 -11.12
C THR A 365 6.27 13.06 -10.13
N THR A 366 5.44 12.10 -10.51
CA THR A 366 5.19 10.83 -9.83
C THR A 366 4.74 9.80 -10.88
N GLY A 367 4.04 8.73 -10.49
CA GLY A 367 3.41 7.79 -11.41
C GLY A 367 1.89 8.01 -11.54
N PRO A 368 1.41 8.85 -12.47
CA PRO A 368 -0.03 9.08 -12.66
C PRO A 368 -0.80 7.81 -13.08
N PHE A 369 -2.03 7.66 -12.57
CA PHE A 369 -2.85 6.46 -12.77
C PHE A 369 -3.14 6.21 -14.25
N SER A 370 -3.61 7.23 -14.98
CA SER A 370 -3.99 7.11 -16.40
C SER A 370 -2.83 6.66 -17.29
N LYS A 371 -1.61 7.19 -17.08
CA LYS A 371 -0.44 6.77 -17.88
C LYS A 371 -0.03 5.35 -17.57
N THR A 372 0.02 5.01 -16.29
CA THR A 372 0.40 3.66 -15.85
C THR A 372 -0.59 2.62 -16.35
N ALA A 373 -1.90 2.92 -16.31
CA ALA A 373 -2.94 2.07 -16.88
C ALA A 373 -2.80 1.85 -18.38
N VAL A 374 -2.46 2.90 -19.14
CA VAL A 374 -2.20 2.77 -20.58
C VAL A 374 -0.92 1.96 -20.83
N ASN A 375 0.15 2.22 -20.08
CA ASN A 375 1.41 1.47 -20.16
C ASN A 375 1.17 -0.04 -19.94
N PHE A 376 0.44 -0.35 -18.88
CA PHE A 376 0.07 -1.71 -18.50
C PHE A 376 -0.77 -2.39 -19.59
N ASN A 377 -1.79 -1.70 -20.10
CA ASN A 377 -2.65 -2.24 -21.16
C ASN A 377 -1.91 -2.44 -22.49
N ALA A 378 -0.95 -1.57 -22.79
CA ALA A 378 -0.01 -1.71 -23.91
C ALA A 378 1.03 -2.83 -23.70
N GLY A 379 1.03 -3.46 -22.52
CA GLY A 379 1.77 -4.66 -22.15
C GLY A 379 3.24 -4.44 -21.89
N CYS A 380 3.60 -3.29 -21.29
CA CYS A 380 4.94 -3.09 -20.76
C CYS A 380 5.38 -4.25 -19.86
N LYS A 381 6.66 -4.57 -19.92
CA LYS A 381 7.28 -5.66 -19.16
C LYS A 381 8.41 -5.19 -18.27
N THR A 382 9.04 -4.06 -18.58
CA THR A 382 10.10 -3.49 -17.77
C THR A 382 10.00 -1.97 -17.71
N ALA A 383 10.78 -1.36 -16.80
CA ALA A 383 10.90 0.09 -16.71
C ALA A 383 11.50 0.74 -17.98
N MET A 384 11.98 -0.06 -18.96
CA MET A 384 12.45 0.44 -20.26
C MET A 384 11.35 1.18 -21.03
N SER A 385 10.06 0.93 -20.75
CA SER A 385 8.97 1.72 -21.33
C SER A 385 9.11 3.22 -21.03
N ASN A 386 9.60 3.59 -19.83
CA ASN A 386 9.88 4.98 -19.46
C ASN A 386 11.05 5.57 -20.26
N VAL A 387 12.09 4.78 -20.52
CA VAL A 387 13.24 5.21 -21.35
C VAL A 387 12.80 5.48 -22.79
N VAL A 388 12.02 4.56 -23.36
CA VAL A 388 11.44 4.75 -24.70
C VAL A 388 10.56 5.99 -24.72
N MET A 389 9.71 6.17 -23.71
CA MET A 389 8.85 7.35 -23.61
C MET A 389 9.66 8.65 -23.59
N SER A 390 10.72 8.70 -22.79
CA SER A 390 11.63 9.86 -22.74
C SER A 390 12.29 10.13 -24.08
N PHE A 391 12.79 9.09 -24.76
CA PHE A 391 13.38 9.24 -26.10
C PHE A 391 12.35 9.74 -27.12
N CYS A 392 11.14 9.20 -27.13
CA CYS A 392 10.06 9.67 -27.97
C CYS A 392 9.66 11.12 -27.63
N MET A 393 9.63 11.49 -26.35
CA MET A 393 9.35 12.86 -25.92
C MET A 393 10.43 13.84 -26.40
N MET A 394 11.70 13.44 -26.36
CA MET A 394 12.81 14.22 -26.92
C MET A 394 12.60 14.48 -28.42
N LEU A 395 12.25 13.45 -29.19
CA LEU A 395 11.95 13.60 -30.62
C LEU A 395 10.76 14.52 -30.86
N VAL A 396 9.73 14.46 -30.02
CA VAL A 396 8.57 15.35 -30.10
C VAL A 396 8.98 16.79 -29.86
N LEU A 397 9.71 17.07 -28.79
CA LEU A 397 10.15 18.41 -28.42
C LEU A 397 11.07 19.07 -29.46
N LEU A 398 11.88 18.27 -30.16
CA LEU A 398 12.80 18.75 -31.20
C LEU A 398 12.13 18.91 -32.57
N PHE A 399 11.31 17.93 -32.99
CA PHE A 399 10.86 17.81 -34.38
C PHE A 399 9.33 17.84 -34.54
N LEU A 400 8.57 17.12 -33.70
CA LEU A 400 7.13 16.89 -33.92
C LEU A 400 6.20 17.83 -33.13
N ALA A 401 6.72 18.76 -32.31
CA ALA A 401 5.90 19.65 -31.48
C ALA A 401 4.79 20.39 -32.27
N PRO A 402 5.03 20.93 -33.49
CA PRO A 402 3.97 21.55 -34.28
C PRO A 402 2.87 20.56 -34.72
N LEU A 403 3.23 19.31 -35.00
CA LEU A 403 2.27 18.29 -35.44
C LEU A 403 1.30 17.92 -34.33
N PHE A 404 1.79 17.83 -33.09
CA PHE A 404 0.98 17.50 -31.92
C PHE A 404 0.07 18.65 -31.45
N SER A 405 0.25 19.89 -31.95
CA SER A 405 -0.67 21.01 -31.72
C SER A 405 -2.11 20.66 -32.12
N TYR A 406 -2.26 19.91 -33.22
CA TYR A 406 -3.55 19.49 -33.79
C TYR A 406 -4.21 18.30 -33.09
N THR A 407 -3.61 17.77 -32.01
CA THR A 407 -4.16 16.59 -31.34
C THR A 407 -5.52 16.92 -30.72
N PRO A 408 -6.60 16.22 -31.12
CA PRO A 408 -7.92 16.52 -30.57
C PRO A 408 -8.09 15.91 -29.18
N LEU A 409 -8.63 16.68 -28.23
CA LEU A 409 -8.81 16.24 -26.84
C LEU A 409 -9.72 15.01 -26.73
N VAL A 410 -10.68 14.88 -27.64
CA VAL A 410 -11.62 13.76 -27.68
C VAL A 410 -10.93 12.40 -27.88
N ALA A 411 -9.88 12.34 -28.70
CA ALA A 411 -9.12 11.12 -28.95
C ALA A 411 -8.45 10.61 -27.67
N LEU A 412 -7.98 11.55 -26.85
CA LEU A 412 -7.31 11.25 -25.59
C LEU A 412 -8.30 10.79 -24.52
N SER A 413 -9.45 11.45 -24.43
CA SER A 413 -10.54 11.02 -23.56
C SER A 413 -10.98 9.59 -23.89
N ALA A 414 -11.07 9.25 -25.18
CA ALA A 414 -11.36 7.87 -25.60
C ALA A 414 -10.28 6.88 -25.16
N ILE A 415 -9.00 7.22 -25.33
CA ILE A 415 -7.86 6.37 -24.91
C ILE A 415 -7.89 6.12 -23.40
N ILE A 416 -8.04 7.19 -22.61
CA ILE A 416 -8.05 7.10 -21.15
C ILE A 416 -9.25 6.29 -20.67
N MET A 417 -10.46 6.56 -21.16
CA MET A 417 -11.67 5.80 -20.80
C MET A 417 -11.52 4.31 -21.13
N SER A 418 -11.03 4.00 -22.33
CA SER A 418 -10.75 2.61 -22.70
C SER A 418 -9.78 1.97 -21.70
N ALA A 419 -8.69 2.66 -21.34
CA ALA A 419 -7.72 2.19 -20.34
C ALA A 419 -8.35 1.83 -18.99
N MET A 420 -9.25 2.67 -18.49
CA MET A 420 -9.88 2.52 -17.18
C MET A 420 -10.85 1.33 -17.11
N PHE A 421 -11.61 1.04 -18.17
CA PHE A 421 -12.61 -0.06 -18.15
C PHE A 421 -11.99 -1.43 -17.83
N GLY A 422 -10.74 -1.66 -18.20
CA GLY A 422 -10.04 -2.92 -17.93
C GLY A 422 -9.57 -3.09 -16.48
N LEU A 423 -9.71 -2.07 -15.64
CA LEU A 423 -9.19 -2.05 -14.26
C LEU A 423 -10.27 -2.23 -13.19
N ILE A 424 -11.54 -2.22 -13.58
CA ILE A 424 -12.67 -2.41 -12.66
C ILE A 424 -12.87 -3.91 -12.45
N ASN A 425 -12.36 -4.44 -11.34
CA ASN A 425 -12.50 -5.85 -10.97
C ASN A 425 -13.70 -6.04 -10.01
N TYR A 426 -14.89 -6.20 -10.57
CA TYR A 426 -16.11 -6.42 -9.78
C TYR A 426 -16.20 -7.83 -9.18
N GLU A 427 -15.54 -8.83 -9.78
CA GLU A 427 -15.54 -10.21 -9.30
C GLU A 427 -14.84 -10.32 -7.95
N GLU A 428 -13.70 -9.64 -7.81
CA GLU A 428 -12.95 -9.57 -6.55
C GLU A 428 -13.75 -8.88 -5.44
N ALA A 429 -14.48 -7.80 -5.76
CA ALA A 429 -15.34 -7.13 -4.80
C ALA A 429 -16.47 -8.04 -4.28
N ILE A 430 -17.05 -8.87 -5.16
CA ILE A 430 -18.06 -9.87 -4.78
C ILE A 430 -17.44 -10.97 -3.92
N LEU A 431 -16.22 -11.41 -4.24
CA LEU A 431 -15.49 -12.40 -3.44
C LEU A 431 -15.21 -11.87 -2.03
N LEU A 432 -14.74 -10.62 -1.90
CA LEU A 432 -14.52 -9.97 -0.62
C LEU A 432 -15.81 -9.92 0.21
N PHE A 433 -16.95 -9.57 -0.39
CA PHE A 433 -18.24 -9.57 0.31
C PHE A 433 -18.65 -10.96 0.85
N LYS A 434 -18.36 -12.02 0.08
CA LYS A 434 -18.68 -13.41 0.46
C LYS A 434 -17.76 -13.95 1.56
N VAL A 435 -16.47 -13.60 1.52
CA VAL A 435 -15.45 -14.15 2.44
C VAL A 435 -15.37 -13.36 3.74
N ASP A 436 -15.26 -12.02 3.66
CA ASP A 436 -15.08 -11.16 4.83
C ASP A 436 -15.71 -9.78 4.64
N LYS A 437 -16.80 -9.55 5.39
CA LYS A 437 -17.57 -8.30 5.33
C LYS A 437 -16.78 -7.07 5.77
N LEU A 438 -15.79 -7.22 6.67
CA LEU A 438 -14.96 -6.10 7.10
C LEU A 438 -13.93 -5.73 6.02
N ASP A 439 -13.40 -6.71 5.29
CA ASP A 439 -12.53 -6.44 4.13
C ASP A 439 -13.32 -5.81 2.98
N PHE A 440 -14.55 -6.25 2.78
CA PHE A 440 -15.47 -5.57 1.86
C PHE A 440 -15.76 -4.12 2.29
N SER A 441 -15.93 -3.86 3.58
CA SER A 441 -16.10 -2.50 4.11
C SER A 441 -14.89 -1.61 3.84
N ILE A 442 -13.67 -2.14 4.01
CA ILE A 442 -12.42 -1.43 3.67
C ILE A 442 -12.38 -1.13 2.16
N CYS A 443 -12.69 -2.11 1.31
CA CYS A 443 -12.79 -1.94 -0.14
C CYS A 443 -13.81 -0.86 -0.52
N MET A 444 -15.01 -0.89 0.09
CA MET A 444 -16.07 0.07 -0.20
C MET A 444 -15.72 1.48 0.29
N ALA A 445 -15.04 1.61 1.43
CA ALA A 445 -14.55 2.89 1.92
C ALA A 445 -13.54 3.52 0.96
N ALA A 446 -12.63 2.73 0.39
CA ALA A 446 -11.73 3.19 -0.67
C ALA A 446 -12.53 3.61 -1.91
N PHE A 447 -13.44 2.75 -2.39
CA PHE A 447 -14.23 3.01 -3.59
C PHE A 447 -15.10 4.27 -3.48
N LEU A 448 -15.92 4.37 -2.43
CA LEU A 448 -16.81 5.51 -2.20
C LEU A 448 -16.04 6.78 -1.83
N GLY A 449 -14.99 6.66 -1.01
CA GLY A 449 -14.17 7.80 -0.62
C GLY A 449 -13.46 8.41 -1.83
N VAL A 450 -12.91 7.56 -2.72
CA VAL A 450 -12.35 8.04 -3.99
C VAL A 450 -13.47 8.68 -4.82
N ALA A 451 -14.55 7.94 -5.10
CA ALA A 451 -15.64 8.36 -5.99
C ALA A 451 -16.35 9.67 -5.59
N PHE A 452 -16.62 9.88 -4.29
CA PHE A 452 -17.46 10.98 -3.83
C PHE A 452 -16.72 12.11 -3.12
N ILE A 453 -15.44 11.93 -2.77
CA ILE A 453 -14.66 12.94 -2.06
C ILE A 453 -13.42 13.31 -2.86
N SER A 454 -12.38 12.49 -2.80
CA SER A 454 -11.14 12.65 -3.56
C SER A 454 -10.31 11.38 -3.50
N MET A 455 -9.41 11.22 -4.47
CA MET A 455 -8.51 10.06 -4.53
C MET A 455 -7.71 9.89 -3.24
N ASP A 456 -7.10 10.98 -2.74
CA ASP A 456 -6.24 10.96 -1.57
C ASP A 456 -7.02 10.61 -0.30
N ILE A 457 -8.21 11.22 -0.11
CA ILE A 457 -9.03 10.99 1.08
C ILE A 457 -9.61 9.58 1.08
N GLY A 458 -10.04 9.06 -0.07
CA GLY A 458 -10.52 7.69 -0.18
C GLY A 458 -9.45 6.66 0.18
N LEU A 459 -8.22 6.88 -0.26
CA LEU A 459 -7.08 6.05 0.13
C LEU A 459 -6.81 6.12 1.64
N MET A 460 -6.76 7.33 2.20
CA MET A 460 -6.55 7.53 3.65
C MET A 460 -7.64 6.88 4.49
N LEU A 461 -8.90 6.99 4.08
CA LEU A 461 -10.03 6.38 4.79
C LEU A 461 -9.90 4.85 4.82
N SER A 462 -9.58 4.24 3.68
CA SER A 462 -9.40 2.78 3.56
C SER A 462 -8.23 2.28 4.41
N VAL A 463 -7.07 2.93 4.31
CA VAL A 463 -5.90 2.57 5.13
C VAL A 463 -6.19 2.78 6.61
N GLY A 464 -6.87 3.87 6.98
CA GLY A 464 -7.30 4.14 8.36
C GLY A 464 -8.20 3.03 8.92
N LEU A 465 -9.17 2.55 8.13
CA LEU A 465 -10.04 1.43 8.53
C LEU A 465 -9.27 0.10 8.61
N ALA A 466 -8.33 -0.16 7.70
CA ALA A 466 -7.48 -1.34 7.76
C ALA A 466 -6.58 -1.36 9.00
N LEU A 467 -6.00 -0.20 9.35
CA LEU A 467 -5.24 -0.02 10.58
C LEU A 467 -6.12 -0.17 11.82
N LEU A 468 -7.31 0.42 11.83
CA LEU A 468 -8.27 0.27 12.93
C LEU A 468 -8.66 -1.21 13.12
N ARG A 469 -8.96 -1.93 12.04
CA ARG A 469 -9.23 -3.38 12.06
C ARG A 469 -8.04 -4.13 12.69
N THR A 470 -6.82 -3.82 12.27
CA THR A 470 -5.59 -4.42 12.82
C THR A 470 -5.46 -4.15 14.31
N LEU A 471 -5.73 -2.91 14.76
CA LEU A 471 -5.71 -2.54 16.18
C LEU A 471 -6.78 -3.28 16.99
N ILE A 472 -7.95 -3.55 16.42
CA ILE A 472 -9.00 -4.34 17.07
C ILE A 472 -8.54 -5.78 17.28
N TYR A 473 -7.94 -6.44 16.28
CA TYR A 473 -7.39 -7.79 16.45
C TYR A 473 -6.27 -7.86 17.48
N VAL A 474 -5.44 -6.82 17.52
CA VAL A 474 -4.41 -6.64 18.53
C VAL A 474 -5.01 -6.52 19.94
N ALA A 475 -6.05 -5.71 20.11
CA ALA A 475 -6.69 -5.43 21.40
C ALA A 475 -7.63 -6.54 21.89
N ARG A 476 -8.21 -7.32 20.97
CA ARG A 476 -9.17 -8.40 21.22
C ARG A 476 -8.71 -9.70 20.55
N PRO A 477 -7.56 -10.27 20.97
CA PRO A 477 -7.06 -11.51 20.38
C PRO A 477 -7.98 -12.69 20.71
N ALA A 478 -8.01 -13.67 19.81
CA ALA A 478 -8.73 -14.93 20.04
C ALA A 478 -8.04 -15.74 21.14
N THR A 479 -8.84 -16.38 21.99
CA THR A 479 -8.42 -17.29 23.05
C THR A 479 -9.31 -18.52 22.99
N CYS A 480 -8.72 -19.71 23.05
CA CYS A 480 -9.45 -20.97 22.89
C CYS A 480 -9.41 -21.78 24.18
N LYS A 481 -10.50 -22.51 24.46
CA LYS A 481 -10.55 -23.54 25.50
C LYS A 481 -10.12 -24.86 24.89
N LEU A 482 -9.16 -25.53 25.50
CA LEU A 482 -8.65 -26.81 25.00
C LEU A 482 -9.30 -28.00 25.70
N GLY A 483 -9.61 -29.05 24.94
CA GLY A 483 -10.05 -30.36 25.40
C GLY A 483 -9.21 -31.48 24.77
N LYS A 484 -9.22 -32.67 25.38
CA LYS A 484 -8.52 -33.85 24.87
C LYS A 484 -9.48 -34.68 24.01
N ILE A 485 -9.02 -35.13 22.84
CA ILE A 485 -9.74 -36.11 22.03
C ILE A 485 -9.49 -37.51 22.61
N SER A 486 -10.55 -38.31 22.73
CA SER A 486 -10.49 -39.71 23.16
C SER A 486 -9.40 -40.49 22.41
N ASP A 487 -8.59 -41.26 23.14
CA ASP A 487 -7.54 -42.13 22.61
C ASP A 487 -6.39 -41.43 21.84
N SER A 488 -6.18 -40.13 22.06
CA SER A 488 -5.05 -39.39 21.48
C SER A 488 -4.41 -38.44 22.49
N ASN A 489 -3.16 -38.03 22.25
CA ASN A 489 -2.49 -36.97 23.03
C ASN A 489 -2.68 -35.57 22.43
N LEU A 490 -3.78 -35.37 21.68
CA LEU A 490 -4.10 -34.11 21.03
C LEU A 490 -5.03 -33.27 21.90
N TYR A 491 -4.63 -32.02 22.12
CA TYR A 491 -5.42 -31.00 22.80
C TYR A 491 -5.89 -29.96 21.79
N LEU A 492 -7.19 -29.93 21.51
CA LEU A 492 -7.79 -29.08 20.47
C LEU A 492 -8.90 -28.21 21.02
N ASP A 493 -9.27 -27.19 20.25
CA ASP A 493 -10.36 -26.28 20.59
C ASP A 493 -11.70 -27.01 20.69
N THR A 494 -12.35 -26.91 21.86
CA THR A 494 -13.65 -27.53 22.12
C THR A 494 -14.78 -26.95 21.28
N GLU A 495 -14.65 -25.70 20.81
CA GLU A 495 -15.68 -25.09 19.94
C GLU A 495 -15.62 -25.66 18.51
N GLN A 496 -14.40 -25.96 18.01
CA GLN A 496 -14.20 -26.52 16.68
C GLN A 496 -14.41 -28.05 16.67
N TYR A 497 -13.96 -28.76 17.71
CA TYR A 497 -14.01 -30.21 17.80
C TYR A 497 -14.92 -30.64 18.95
N GLN A 498 -16.18 -30.95 18.64
CA GLN A 498 -17.19 -31.34 19.63
C GLN A 498 -16.84 -32.60 20.44
N HIS A 499 -15.96 -33.46 19.92
CA HIS A 499 -15.47 -34.66 20.61
C HIS A 499 -14.33 -34.38 21.60
N ALA A 500 -13.77 -33.16 21.63
CA ALA A 500 -12.75 -32.78 22.59
C ALA A 500 -13.40 -32.53 23.96
N GLN A 501 -13.07 -33.37 24.94
CA GLN A 501 -13.65 -33.27 26.28
C GLN A 501 -12.70 -32.53 27.22
N GLY A 502 -13.28 -31.70 28.10
CA GLY A 502 -12.56 -31.08 29.20
C GLY A 502 -12.24 -32.08 30.30
N PHE A 503 -11.42 -31.65 31.26
CA PHE A 503 -11.07 -32.45 32.42
C PHE A 503 -11.83 -31.93 33.66
N PRO A 504 -12.43 -32.81 34.47
CA PRO A 504 -13.02 -32.43 35.74
C PRO A 504 -12.01 -31.67 36.60
N GLY A 505 -12.40 -30.49 37.11
CA GLY A 505 -11.56 -29.65 37.97
C GLY A 505 -10.40 -28.92 37.29
N ILE A 506 -10.16 -29.09 35.97
CA ILE A 506 -9.03 -28.48 35.26
C ILE A 506 -9.51 -27.72 34.01
N LEU A 507 -9.24 -26.42 33.98
CA LEU A 507 -9.50 -25.56 32.83
C LEU A 507 -8.22 -25.25 32.05
N ILE A 508 -8.20 -25.56 30.75
CA ILE A 508 -7.04 -25.34 29.87
C ILE A 508 -7.37 -24.23 28.87
N LEU A 509 -6.58 -23.15 28.91
CA LEU A 509 -6.76 -21.99 28.04
C LEU A 509 -5.51 -21.74 27.21
N GLN A 510 -5.67 -21.64 25.90
CA GLN A 510 -4.59 -21.29 24.98
C GLN A 510 -4.58 -19.78 24.72
N LEU A 511 -3.44 -19.14 25.03
CA LEU A 511 -3.19 -17.73 24.74
C LEU A 511 -2.35 -17.63 23.47
N GLY A 512 -3.02 -17.35 22.35
CA GLY A 512 -2.43 -17.36 21.00
C GLY A 512 -1.75 -16.05 20.57
N SER A 513 -1.70 -15.03 21.42
CA SER A 513 -1.27 -13.68 21.03
C SER A 513 -0.22 -13.09 21.97
N PRO A 514 0.66 -12.21 21.48
CA PRO A 514 1.51 -11.41 22.37
C PRO A 514 0.66 -10.59 23.36
N ILE A 515 1.15 -10.44 24.59
CA ILE A 515 0.41 -9.84 25.70
C ILE A 515 1.06 -8.50 26.05
N TYR A 516 0.34 -7.42 25.86
CA TYR A 516 0.82 -6.07 26.14
C TYR A 516 -0.31 -5.16 26.60
N PHE A 517 0.02 -3.91 26.93
CA PHE A 517 -0.91 -2.92 27.47
C PHE A 517 -2.26 -2.82 26.73
N ALA A 518 -2.26 -3.07 25.41
CA ALA A 518 -3.47 -2.97 24.58
C ALA A 518 -4.49 -4.09 24.83
N ASN A 519 -4.04 -5.30 25.19
CA ASN A 519 -4.91 -6.48 25.29
C ASN A 519 -4.89 -7.18 26.65
N CYS A 520 -3.97 -6.83 27.55
CA CYS A 520 -3.83 -7.50 28.85
C CYS A 520 -5.12 -7.47 29.69
N ASN A 521 -5.83 -6.34 29.70
CA ASN A 521 -7.10 -6.21 30.41
C ASN A 521 -8.20 -7.09 29.81
N TYR A 522 -8.21 -7.21 28.47
CA TYR A 522 -9.16 -8.08 27.79
C TYR A 522 -8.88 -9.56 28.09
N ILE A 523 -7.62 -9.98 28.00
CA ILE A 523 -7.21 -11.35 28.29
C ILE A 523 -7.55 -11.70 29.73
N ARG A 524 -7.25 -10.81 30.69
CA ARG A 524 -7.62 -10.97 32.10
C ARG A 524 -9.12 -11.19 32.26
N GLU A 525 -9.95 -10.32 31.70
CA GLU A 525 -11.40 -10.44 31.80
C GLU A 525 -11.90 -11.72 31.11
N ARG A 526 -11.29 -12.11 29.98
CA ARG A 526 -11.66 -13.31 29.23
C ARG A 526 -11.33 -14.60 29.99
N VAL A 527 -10.15 -14.68 30.63
CA VAL A 527 -9.77 -15.79 31.51
C VAL A 527 -10.74 -15.89 32.69
N LEU A 528 -11.01 -14.76 33.36
CA LEU A 528 -11.95 -14.73 34.48
C LEU A 528 -13.40 -15.04 34.08
N ARG A 529 -13.79 -14.75 32.83
CA ARG A 529 -15.09 -15.11 32.28
C ARG A 529 -15.19 -16.61 32.03
N TRP A 530 -14.20 -17.23 31.40
CA TRP A 530 -14.16 -18.68 31.21
C TRP A 530 -14.29 -19.45 32.54
N ILE A 531 -13.62 -18.98 33.58
CA ILE A 531 -13.72 -19.59 34.92
C ILE A 531 -15.15 -19.46 35.48
N ARG A 532 -15.78 -18.29 35.31
CA ARG A 532 -17.18 -18.07 35.74
C ARG A 532 -18.15 -18.95 34.96
N ASP A 533 -18.00 -19.04 33.64
CA ASP A 533 -18.89 -19.81 32.77
C ASP A 533 -18.83 -21.32 33.12
N GLU A 534 -17.64 -21.85 33.37
CA GLU A 534 -17.46 -23.24 33.84
C GLU A 534 -18.04 -23.47 35.24
N GLN A 535 -17.85 -22.54 36.18
CA GLN A 535 -18.43 -22.65 37.53
C GLN A 535 -19.96 -22.67 37.51
N VAL A 536 -20.59 -21.90 36.61
CA VAL A 536 -22.05 -21.91 36.44
C VAL A 536 -22.54 -23.25 35.88
N LEU A 537 -21.83 -23.81 34.89
CA LEU A 537 -22.13 -25.14 34.35
C LEU A 537 -21.98 -26.24 35.42
N SER A 538 -20.98 -26.10 36.29
CA SER A 538 -20.74 -27.02 37.41
C SER A 538 -21.74 -26.89 38.56
N ASN A 539 -22.61 -25.88 38.67
CA ASN A 539 -23.63 -25.88 39.74
C ASN A 539 -24.62 -27.07 39.67
N SER A 540 -24.54 -27.91 38.63
CA SER A 540 -25.27 -29.18 38.47
C SER A 540 -24.45 -30.44 38.82
N LYS A 541 -23.13 -30.35 39.10
CA LYS A 541 -22.20 -31.46 39.42
C LYS A 541 -21.03 -30.99 40.33
N PRO A 542 -20.45 -31.81 41.21
CA PRO A 542 -19.45 -31.38 42.19
C PRO A 542 -18.03 -31.08 41.61
N ASP A 543 -17.90 -30.65 40.36
CA ASP A 543 -16.62 -30.35 39.72
C ASP A 543 -16.31 -28.85 39.81
N VAL A 544 -15.90 -28.39 40.99
CA VAL A 544 -15.34 -27.05 41.17
C VAL A 544 -13.98 -26.99 40.45
N ILE A 545 -13.71 -25.93 39.69
CA ILE A 545 -12.39 -25.75 39.07
C ILE A 545 -11.36 -25.52 40.17
N GLU A 546 -10.34 -26.37 40.22
CA GLU A 546 -9.22 -26.28 41.16
C GLU A 546 -7.92 -25.83 40.46
N HIS A 547 -7.81 -26.09 39.15
CA HIS A 547 -6.62 -25.76 38.37
C HIS A 547 -6.94 -25.01 37.08
N VAL A 548 -6.17 -23.96 36.80
CA VAL A 548 -6.18 -23.23 35.52
C VAL A 548 -4.81 -23.36 34.87
N LEU A 549 -4.79 -23.97 33.69
CA LEU A 549 -3.61 -24.16 32.86
C LEU A 549 -3.60 -23.13 31.74
N LEU A 550 -2.59 -22.25 31.70
CA LEU A 550 -2.40 -21.29 30.61
C LEU A 550 -1.31 -21.78 29.66
N ASP A 551 -1.71 -22.14 28.43
CA ASP A 551 -0.77 -22.43 27.34
C ASP A 551 -0.26 -21.13 26.73
N LEU A 552 1.04 -20.88 26.93
CA LEU A 552 1.77 -19.71 26.45
C LEU A 552 2.59 -19.99 25.18
N SER A 553 2.42 -21.16 24.54
CA SER A 553 3.12 -21.54 23.31
C SER A 553 2.96 -20.49 22.18
N GLY A 554 1.77 -19.88 22.11
CA GLY A 554 1.43 -18.82 21.15
C GLY A 554 1.88 -17.42 21.55
N VAL A 555 2.31 -17.20 22.80
CA VAL A 555 2.70 -15.88 23.29
C VAL A 555 4.14 -15.56 22.85
N SER A 556 4.26 -14.70 21.85
CA SER A 556 5.57 -14.31 21.30
C SER A 556 6.32 -13.29 22.17
N THR A 557 5.60 -12.40 22.86
CA THR A 557 6.19 -11.44 23.80
C THR A 557 5.19 -11.02 24.88
N ILE A 558 5.72 -10.57 26.02
CA ILE A 558 4.95 -9.98 27.13
C ILE A 558 5.57 -8.64 27.53
N ASP A 559 4.79 -7.60 27.83
CA ASP A 559 5.29 -6.35 28.42
C ASP A 559 5.10 -6.30 29.95
N MET A 560 5.55 -5.22 30.59
CA MET A 560 5.42 -5.07 32.05
C MET A 560 3.95 -5.02 32.50
N THR A 561 3.08 -4.39 31.71
CA THR A 561 1.64 -4.30 32.01
C THR A 561 0.97 -5.67 31.92
N GLY A 562 1.37 -6.50 30.95
CA GLY A 562 0.94 -7.89 30.81
C GLY A 562 1.38 -8.76 32.00
N ILE A 563 2.62 -8.61 32.46
CA ILE A 563 3.11 -9.31 33.67
C ILE A 563 2.31 -8.86 34.90
N ALA A 564 2.02 -7.56 35.04
CA ALA A 564 1.21 -7.04 36.13
C ALA A 564 -0.21 -7.63 36.10
N ALA A 565 -0.84 -7.73 34.92
CA ALA A 565 -2.13 -8.37 34.76
C ALA A 565 -2.10 -9.85 35.16
N PHE A 566 -1.03 -10.58 34.84
CA PHE A 566 -0.87 -11.98 35.26
C PHE A 566 -0.73 -12.13 36.77
N ARG A 567 -0.02 -11.21 37.45
CA ARG A 567 0.03 -11.19 38.93
C ARG A 567 -1.33 -10.95 39.55
N GLU A 568 -2.14 -10.10 38.93
CA GLU A 568 -3.49 -9.84 39.41
C GLU A 568 -4.40 -11.04 39.21
N ILE A 569 -4.31 -11.71 38.05
CA ILE A 569 -5.00 -13.00 37.83
C ILE A 569 -4.58 -13.99 38.91
N LEU A 570 -3.28 -14.17 39.14
CA LEU A 570 -2.77 -15.09 40.15
C LEU A 570 -3.37 -14.82 41.54
N ARG A 571 -3.36 -13.55 41.99
CA ARG A 571 -3.97 -13.16 43.29
C ARG A 571 -5.47 -13.44 43.35
N ILE A 572 -6.21 -13.17 42.26
CA ILE A 572 -7.66 -13.43 42.18
C ILE A 572 -7.93 -14.94 42.25
N LEU A 573 -7.09 -15.76 41.62
CA LEU A 573 -7.22 -17.21 41.63
C LEU A 573 -6.84 -17.80 43.00
N GLU A 574 -5.77 -17.33 43.62
CA GLU A 574 -5.36 -17.72 44.98
C GLU A 574 -6.46 -17.41 46.01
N ALA A 575 -7.11 -16.24 45.91
CA ALA A 575 -8.25 -15.88 46.77
C ALA A 575 -9.47 -16.81 46.61
N LYS A 576 -9.54 -17.56 45.50
CA LYS A 576 -10.59 -18.55 45.21
C LYS A 576 -10.10 -20.00 45.37
N SER A 577 -8.90 -20.21 45.92
CA SER A 577 -8.26 -21.52 46.03
C SER A 577 -8.03 -22.23 44.69
N ILE A 578 -7.90 -21.49 43.59
CA ILE A 578 -7.62 -22.02 42.26
C ILE A 578 -6.13 -21.85 41.96
N LYS A 579 -5.44 -22.95 41.63
CA LYS A 579 -4.00 -22.92 41.31
C LYS A 579 -3.79 -22.63 39.82
N MET A 580 -2.94 -21.65 39.53
CA MET A 580 -2.55 -21.28 38.17
C MET A 580 -1.22 -21.94 37.78
N LYS A 581 -1.17 -22.56 36.59
CA LYS A 581 0.07 -23.12 36.03
C LYS A 581 0.30 -22.60 34.61
N LEU A 582 1.57 -22.50 34.23
CA LEU A 582 2.01 -22.05 32.92
C LEU A 582 2.57 -23.20 32.09
N ILE A 583 2.24 -23.21 30.80
CA ILE A 583 2.71 -24.23 29.86
C ILE A 583 3.50 -23.56 28.73
N ASN A 584 4.68 -24.10 28.46
CA ASN A 584 5.55 -23.76 27.33
C ASN A 584 5.73 -22.25 27.04
N PRO A 585 6.10 -21.41 28.02
CA PRO A 585 6.43 -20.01 27.76
C PRO A 585 7.65 -19.90 26.85
N ARG A 586 7.53 -19.14 25.75
CA ARG A 586 8.67 -18.87 24.87
C ARG A 586 9.81 -18.16 25.59
N ILE A 587 11.04 -18.36 25.12
CA ILE A 587 12.28 -17.80 25.72
C ILE A 587 12.16 -16.30 26.01
N GLY A 588 11.67 -15.50 25.06
CA GLY A 588 11.54 -14.05 25.24
C GLY A 588 10.50 -13.63 26.27
N VAL A 589 9.51 -14.48 26.55
CA VAL A 589 8.50 -14.30 27.60
C VAL A 589 9.08 -14.75 28.94
N MET A 590 9.70 -15.93 28.97
CA MET A 590 10.35 -16.49 30.15
C MET A 590 11.42 -15.55 30.72
N ASP A 591 12.32 -15.02 29.88
CA ASP A 591 13.34 -14.03 30.25
C ASP A 591 12.74 -12.86 31.04
N LYS A 592 11.61 -12.32 30.57
CA LYS A 592 10.95 -11.17 31.19
C LYS A 592 10.24 -11.56 32.48
N MET A 593 9.63 -12.74 32.52
CA MET A 593 8.99 -13.27 33.72
C MET A 593 10.02 -13.53 34.84
N ILE A 594 11.19 -14.09 34.52
CA ILE A 594 12.31 -14.27 35.47
C ILE A 594 12.81 -12.91 35.96
N LEU A 595 13.13 -11.99 35.06
CA LEU A 595 13.61 -10.64 35.43
C LEU A 595 12.63 -9.87 36.30
N SER A 596 11.33 -10.04 36.04
CA SER A 596 10.28 -9.41 36.83
C SER A 596 10.00 -10.12 38.16
N LYS A 597 10.70 -11.22 38.49
CA LYS A 597 10.42 -12.09 39.64
C LYS A 597 9.01 -12.70 39.64
N PHE A 598 8.36 -12.78 38.48
CA PHE A 598 7.04 -13.41 38.38
C PHE A 598 7.13 -14.93 38.62
N ILE A 599 8.18 -15.57 38.11
CA ILE A 599 8.42 -17.01 38.29
C ILE A 599 8.67 -17.35 39.77
N ASP A 600 9.29 -16.44 40.52
CA ASP A 600 9.54 -16.64 41.96
C ASP A 600 8.23 -16.62 42.76
N VAL A 601 7.21 -15.87 42.29
CA VAL A 601 5.89 -15.78 42.95
C VAL A 601 5.04 -17.01 42.63
N ILE A 602 4.97 -17.45 41.37
CA ILE A 602 4.13 -18.59 40.97
C ILE A 602 4.77 -19.95 41.33
N GLY A 603 6.08 -19.98 41.56
CA GLY A 603 6.86 -21.18 41.78
C GLY A 603 7.35 -21.83 40.48
N LYS A 604 8.59 -22.32 40.48
CA LYS A 604 9.18 -23.00 39.32
C LYS A 604 8.45 -24.30 38.95
N ASP A 605 7.89 -24.97 39.96
CA ASP A 605 7.12 -26.21 39.80
C ASP A 605 5.76 -25.99 39.13
N SER A 606 5.33 -24.74 38.96
CA SER A 606 4.11 -24.34 38.26
C SER A 606 4.33 -24.10 36.76
N VAL A 607 5.54 -24.36 36.24
CA VAL A 607 5.90 -24.17 34.83
C VAL A 607 6.20 -25.51 34.18
N PHE A 608 5.43 -25.86 33.15
CA PHE A 608 5.50 -27.15 32.47
C PHE A 608 5.89 -27.02 31.00
N LEU A 609 6.49 -28.08 30.45
CA LEU A 609 6.89 -28.14 29.05
C LEU A 609 5.71 -28.54 28.15
N SER A 610 4.89 -29.52 28.56
CA SER A 610 3.72 -29.97 27.82
C SER A 610 2.42 -29.83 28.62
N ILE A 611 1.29 -29.85 27.91
CA ILE A 611 -0.04 -29.84 28.52
C ILE A 611 -0.28 -31.13 29.32
N GLU A 612 0.21 -32.26 28.82
CA GLU A 612 0.05 -33.57 29.45
C GLU A 612 0.78 -33.63 30.80
N ASP A 613 2.04 -33.17 30.88
CA ASP A 613 2.80 -33.10 32.14
C ASP A 613 2.07 -32.23 33.17
N ALA A 614 1.49 -31.12 32.73
CA ALA A 614 0.76 -30.21 33.60
C ALA A 614 -0.53 -30.86 34.15
N ILE A 615 -1.26 -31.61 33.32
CA ILE A 615 -2.47 -32.35 33.72
C ILE A 615 -2.12 -33.46 34.69
N ASP A 616 -1.09 -34.25 34.41
CA ASP A 616 -0.69 -35.36 35.30
C ASP A 616 -0.26 -34.82 36.67
N ALA A 617 0.49 -33.71 36.70
CA ALA A 617 0.83 -33.02 37.93
C ALA A 617 -0.41 -32.44 38.66
N CYS A 618 -1.44 -31.99 37.93
CA CYS A 618 -2.71 -31.58 38.53
C CYS A 618 -3.47 -32.78 39.12
N ARG A 619 -3.63 -33.87 38.36
CA ARG A 619 -4.33 -35.08 38.80
C ARG A 619 -3.73 -35.67 40.07
N PHE A 620 -2.40 -35.69 40.15
CA PHE A 620 -1.70 -36.12 41.36
C PHE A 620 -2.04 -35.22 42.57
N SER A 621 -2.11 -33.90 42.37
CA SER A 621 -2.54 -32.95 43.42
C SER A 621 -4.00 -33.18 43.83
N LEU A 622 -4.91 -33.34 42.87
CA LEU A 622 -6.34 -33.58 43.09
C LEU A 622 -6.59 -34.88 43.88
N GLN A 623 -5.87 -35.95 43.52
CA GLN A 623 -5.98 -37.23 44.22
C GLN A 623 -5.45 -37.16 45.66
N LYS A 624 -4.35 -36.42 45.88
CA LYS A 624 -3.76 -36.25 47.21
C LYS A 624 -4.67 -35.44 48.15
N GLU A 625 -5.32 -34.39 47.65
CA GLU A 625 -6.26 -33.58 48.42
C GLU A 625 -7.54 -34.35 48.77
N LYS A 626 -8.09 -35.15 47.84
CA LYS A 626 -9.20 -36.07 48.15
C LYS A 626 -8.84 -37.09 49.23
N HIS A 627 -7.65 -37.69 49.14
CA HIS A 627 -7.22 -38.69 50.12
C HIS A 627 -7.00 -38.10 51.52
N GLN A 628 -6.51 -36.85 51.63
CA GLN A 628 -6.39 -36.15 52.91
C GLN A 628 -7.74 -35.78 53.51
N ASN A 629 -8.73 -35.37 52.70
CA ASN A 629 -10.07 -35.07 53.18
C ASN A 629 -10.81 -36.33 53.67
N ASP A 630 -10.69 -37.45 52.96
CA ASP A 630 -11.27 -38.73 53.39
C ASP A 630 -10.67 -39.21 54.73
N LEU A 631 -9.36 -39.00 54.94
CA LEU A 631 -8.68 -39.33 56.19
C LEU A 631 -9.10 -38.42 57.36
N SER A 632 -9.42 -37.15 57.10
CA SER A 632 -9.93 -36.25 58.14
C SER A 632 -11.39 -36.54 58.51
N ASP A 633 -12.24 -36.92 57.56
CA ASP A 633 -13.65 -37.28 57.80
C ASP A 633 -13.81 -38.62 58.53
N ILE A 634 -12.83 -39.53 58.43
CA ILE A 634 -12.78 -40.77 59.22
C ILE A 634 -12.29 -40.52 60.66
N SER A 635 -11.65 -39.36 60.92
CA SER A 635 -11.08 -38.99 62.22
C SER A 635 -11.92 -37.98 63.03
N ALA A 636 -13.05 -37.53 62.49
CA ALA A 636 -14.08 -36.74 63.17
C ALA A 636 -15.28 -37.63 63.50
#